data_AF-A0A2U1MW63-F1
#
_entry.id   AF-A0A2U1MW63-F1
#
_cell.length_a   1.000
_cell.length_b   1.000
_cell.length_c   1.000
_cell.angle_alpha   90.00
_cell.angle_beta   90.00
_cell.angle_gamma   90.00
#
_symmetry.space_group_name_H-M   'P 1'
#
loop_
_entity.id
_entity.type
_entity.pdbx_description
1 polymer ?
#
loop_
_entity_poly.entity_id
_entity_poly.type
_entity_poly.pdbx_seq_one_letter_code
_entity_poly.pdbx_strand_id
1 'polypeptide(L)'
;MIDLPLLGKKFTWSEKYGKCSRIDRCCVSMEWMDIWGHLDLSCLDNDLLDHNAIRLGPEVRNWGIAPFRFQNQWANSSDFFKMCEEQGSLMTVVGSSSEKLMHKFRRLKIFLKKWSKEKFWNVESELSACKMSIQSIEEAPLWDLDSEQKLFDLKLKKAKLDRDLEIKWRQRAIISWLKEGDLMQKGDHWLVEPKRVKDHFHHSFKNHFSLKHNLCPDLNLSNLSLNQISDASNQFLSQSFSRDEIKAALDQINGSKAPGPDGFNFFFIKKAWFFLEVEIVQIFQDFFDDATIPEVLANRIRKVLPEVVEENQCAFVEGRFILDGVMTVSELISDLKLNRTMGLILKLDFAKAFDSVSWVFLSKVMSSMGFNSSFCNWVHSCVSSARISVLVNGSSYGIFNLERGLRQGDPLSPFLFLLVAKVLNKMIKYSLSNGNLKGIKINNGGDPLTHIQFADDTILFGDNSLEEMATWKSILEQFGDASGLKLNWDKCQLFGINVSLDELSLRAGIINCKADVLPMSYLGFPIGSKGAKSKLWDVVIQKIKQRLAGWKRKTLSIGGRLVLIKSVIASLPLYFMSLFKAPKLVLNQMEKLMRQFLWGGGMCGRKKICRVTWSKVSNPIVAGGLGVTPLKFKNIALLSKWIWKLYIPKSEVWKRLVMLRYGSKSDWAPINSFYLVSSKISRTGKDILGFKLDDIGSLCCGPNMWKWEIGDGSNIHFWEDCWAFSDPIRHKFPPLFLACSNKRGKVNEFWIDDDACWVIPFNRPLVAWESLQYSQLLHIINSFRLKININDKLIWLGNSDRVFKVHDAIKCLSSGLGGPQGRWIDFVWKSFTPPKVKFFMWTINMNSVPKEEFLKIRGVKFKDYDADCNCLVSCPIPCRPFNIWWLSIASAVFWSIWQSRNQLSFENNFICWKSVVLLAKSKSCNWLIGAKKLSESDKSQWFENPSLLAF
;
A
#
# COMPACT_ATOMS: atom_id res chain seq x y z
N MET A 1 -37.08 -33.19 19.80
CA MET A 1 -35.85 -32.35 19.80
C MET A 1 -34.98 -32.77 20.98
N ILE A 2 -33.66 -32.78 20.80
CA ILE A 2 -32.66 -33.22 21.77
C ILE A 2 -31.94 -31.98 22.32
N ASP A 3 -31.93 -31.79 23.64
CA ASP A 3 -31.17 -30.72 24.31
C ASP A 3 -29.69 -31.10 24.35
N LEU A 4 -28.84 -30.30 23.71
CA LEU A 4 -27.42 -30.57 23.63
C LEU A 4 -26.73 -30.31 24.99
N PRO A 5 -25.85 -31.21 25.46
CA PRO A 5 -25.10 -30.99 26.70
C PRO A 5 -24.13 -29.81 26.55
N LEU A 6 -24.04 -28.96 27.58
CA LEU A 6 -23.11 -27.84 27.61
C LEU A 6 -21.71 -28.34 28.00
N LEU A 7 -20.75 -28.17 27.11
CA LEU A 7 -19.35 -28.57 27.26
C LEU A 7 -18.52 -27.43 27.90
N GLY A 8 -17.67 -27.81 28.86
CA GLY A 8 -16.81 -26.90 29.61
C GLY A 8 -17.44 -26.42 30.92
N LYS A 9 -18.14 -25.27 30.90
CA LYS A 9 -18.81 -24.71 32.08
C LYS A 9 -20.18 -25.38 32.29
N LYS A 10 -20.57 -25.63 33.55
CA LYS A 10 -21.87 -26.22 33.91
C LYS A 10 -23.04 -25.22 33.87
N PHE A 11 -22.75 -23.92 33.94
CA PHE A 11 -23.75 -22.86 34.10
C PHE A 11 -23.52 -21.73 33.09
N THR A 12 -24.60 -21.11 32.62
CA THR A 12 -24.56 -19.97 31.70
C THR A 12 -24.79 -18.64 32.42
N TRP A 13 -25.27 -18.70 33.66
CA TRP A 13 -25.48 -17.55 34.55
C TRP A 13 -24.94 -17.83 35.94
N SER A 14 -24.35 -16.80 36.57
CA SER A 14 -23.85 -16.86 37.94
C SER A 14 -23.99 -15.53 38.67
N GLU A 15 -24.59 -15.56 39.85
CA GLU A 15 -24.67 -14.45 40.80
C GLU A 15 -23.35 -14.30 41.56
N LYS A 16 -22.87 -13.06 41.77
CA LYS A 16 -21.56 -12.74 42.39
C LYS A 16 -21.29 -13.41 43.75
N TYR A 17 -22.32 -13.93 44.44
CA TYR A 17 -22.21 -14.50 45.78
C TYR A 17 -23.00 -15.81 46.02
N GLY A 18 -23.21 -16.66 45.00
CA GLY A 18 -23.41 -18.10 45.28
C GLY A 18 -24.48 -18.89 44.52
N LYS A 19 -25.31 -18.28 43.66
CA LYS A 19 -26.25 -19.04 42.81
C LYS A 19 -25.76 -19.10 41.37
N CYS A 20 -25.70 -20.31 40.80
CA CYS A 20 -25.36 -20.55 39.41
C CYS A 20 -26.49 -21.35 38.74
N SER A 21 -26.87 -21.00 37.51
CA SER A 21 -27.94 -21.68 36.78
C SER A 21 -27.63 -21.76 35.28
N ARG A 22 -28.13 -22.81 34.64
CA ARG A 22 -28.07 -23.00 33.18
C ARG A 22 -29.40 -22.57 32.59
N ILE A 23 -29.47 -21.31 32.15
CA ILE A 23 -30.68 -20.71 31.60
C ILE A 23 -30.71 -20.68 30.07
N ASP A 24 -29.55 -20.85 29.41
CA ASP A 24 -29.45 -20.95 27.96
C ASP A 24 -29.31 -22.42 27.53
N ARG A 25 -30.22 -22.89 26.67
CA ARG A 25 -30.27 -24.26 26.13
C ARG A 25 -30.38 -24.25 24.61
N CYS A 26 -29.94 -25.32 23.97
CA CYS A 26 -30.01 -25.47 22.52
C CYS A 26 -30.56 -26.86 22.19
N CYS A 27 -31.76 -26.89 21.61
CA CYS A 27 -32.44 -28.13 21.24
C CYS A 27 -32.40 -28.32 19.73
N VAL A 28 -32.01 -29.51 19.26
CA VAL A 28 -31.90 -29.85 17.82
C VAL A 28 -32.82 -31.01 17.44
N SER A 29 -33.30 -31.06 16.20
CA SER A 29 -34.06 -32.22 15.68
C SER A 29 -33.13 -33.35 15.25
N MET A 30 -33.66 -34.57 15.11
CA MET A 30 -32.90 -35.72 14.57
C MET A 30 -32.51 -35.48 13.11
N GLU A 31 -33.44 -34.98 12.29
CA GLU A 31 -33.18 -34.59 10.89
C GLU A 31 -32.03 -33.57 10.77
N TRP A 32 -31.91 -32.65 11.73
CA TRP A 32 -30.79 -31.70 11.76
C TRP A 32 -29.47 -32.40 12.07
N MET A 33 -29.45 -33.37 12.98
CA MET A 33 -28.25 -34.16 13.27
C MET A 33 -27.84 -35.08 12.11
N ASP A 34 -28.80 -35.57 11.33
CA ASP A 34 -28.51 -36.36 10.13
C ASP A 34 -27.81 -35.52 9.04
N ILE A 35 -28.20 -34.25 8.90
CA ILE A 35 -27.60 -33.33 7.92
C ILE A 35 -26.25 -32.77 8.40
N TRP A 36 -26.14 -32.39 9.67
CA TRP A 36 -25.02 -31.59 10.18
C TRP A 36 -24.07 -32.35 11.11
N GLY A 37 -24.39 -33.59 11.48
CA GLY A 37 -23.64 -34.40 12.44
C GLY A 37 -23.77 -33.94 13.89
N HIS A 38 -22.93 -34.49 14.77
CA HIS A 38 -22.88 -34.11 16.19
C HIS A 38 -22.34 -32.67 16.37
N LEU A 39 -23.05 -31.90 17.19
CA LEU A 39 -22.75 -30.50 17.49
C LEU A 39 -22.33 -30.35 18.96
N ASP A 40 -21.28 -29.56 19.19
CA ASP A 40 -20.83 -29.13 20.50
C ASP A 40 -21.53 -27.83 20.89
N LEU A 41 -22.18 -27.83 22.04
CA LEU A 41 -22.65 -26.62 22.70
C LEU A 41 -21.63 -26.22 23.76
N SER A 42 -20.98 -25.06 23.62
CA SER A 42 -19.94 -24.58 24.53
C SER A 42 -20.27 -23.21 25.11
N CYS A 43 -19.76 -22.89 26.29
CA CYS A 43 -19.96 -21.60 26.96
C CYS A 43 -18.78 -20.66 26.67
N LEU A 44 -19.04 -19.43 26.22
CA LEU A 44 -18.01 -18.40 25.99
C LEU A 44 -17.73 -17.62 27.28
N ASP A 45 -16.47 -17.30 27.53
CA ASP A 45 -16.08 -16.48 28.68
C ASP A 45 -16.52 -15.03 28.50
N ASN A 46 -17.33 -14.52 29.43
CA ASN A 46 -17.69 -13.10 29.54
C ASN A 46 -17.20 -12.54 30.88
N ASP A 47 -16.17 -11.70 30.84
CA ASP A 47 -15.54 -11.14 32.06
C ASP A 47 -16.30 -9.94 32.65
N LEU A 48 -17.39 -9.47 32.01
CA LEU A 48 -18.07 -8.20 32.36
C LEU A 48 -19.59 -8.34 32.59
N LEU A 49 -20.16 -9.53 32.39
CA LEU A 49 -21.59 -9.79 32.52
C LEU A 49 -21.79 -10.99 33.44
N ASP A 50 -22.92 -11.01 34.14
CA ASP A 50 -23.43 -12.16 34.91
C ASP A 50 -23.91 -13.32 34.01
N HIS A 51 -23.89 -13.11 32.69
CA HIS A 51 -24.26 -14.06 31.63
C HIS A 51 -23.09 -14.41 30.70
N ASN A 52 -22.90 -15.72 30.48
CA ASN A 52 -21.99 -16.28 29.49
C ASN A 52 -22.76 -16.66 28.22
N ALA A 53 -22.32 -16.16 27.07
CA ALA A 53 -22.94 -16.51 25.79
C ALA A 53 -22.66 -17.96 25.41
N ILE A 54 -23.65 -18.70 24.93
CA ILE A 54 -23.46 -20.06 24.42
C ILE A 54 -23.10 -20.04 22.93
N ARG A 55 -22.20 -20.93 22.53
CA ARG A 55 -21.75 -21.16 21.15
C ARG A 55 -22.08 -22.59 20.76
N LEU A 56 -22.95 -22.72 19.75
CA LEU A 56 -23.16 -23.96 19.02
C LEU A 56 -22.15 -24.06 17.87
N GLY A 57 -21.45 -25.18 17.77
CA GLY A 57 -20.51 -25.44 16.68
C GLY A 57 -20.37 -26.94 16.39
N PRO A 58 -19.71 -27.32 15.29
CA PRO A 58 -19.39 -28.72 15.04
C PRO A 58 -18.51 -29.27 16.16
N GLU A 59 -18.66 -30.57 16.46
CA GLU A 59 -17.80 -31.30 17.40
C GLU A 59 -16.32 -30.95 17.18
N VAL A 60 -15.59 -30.65 18.25
CA VAL A 60 -14.14 -30.37 18.19
C VAL A 60 -13.41 -31.66 17.86
N ARG A 61 -13.35 -31.97 16.56
CA ARG A 61 -12.64 -33.13 16.06
C ARG A 61 -11.14 -32.89 16.10
N ASN A 62 -10.40 -33.89 16.55
CA ASN A 62 -8.95 -33.85 16.54
C ASN A 62 -8.44 -34.00 15.10
N TRP A 63 -8.13 -32.87 14.46
CA TRP A 63 -7.51 -32.84 13.14
C TRP A 63 -6.02 -33.17 13.18
N GLY A 64 -5.41 -33.41 14.35
CA GLY A 64 -3.98 -33.65 14.54
C GLY A 64 -3.23 -32.42 15.08
N ILE A 65 -1.91 -32.56 15.25
CA ILE A 65 -1.07 -31.52 15.86
C ILE A 65 -0.98 -30.30 14.94
N ALA A 66 -1.29 -29.11 15.48
CA ALA A 66 -1.09 -27.84 14.79
C ALA A 66 0.41 -27.46 14.74
N PRO A 67 0.90 -26.92 13.61
CA PRO A 67 2.30 -26.53 13.49
C PRO A 67 2.62 -25.37 14.43
N PHE A 68 3.84 -25.36 14.96
CA PHE A 68 4.38 -24.24 15.73
C PHE A 68 4.40 -22.97 14.87
N ARG A 69 4.13 -21.81 15.50
CA ARG A 69 4.24 -20.50 14.87
C ARG A 69 4.78 -19.48 15.87
N PHE A 70 5.84 -18.78 15.48
CA PHE A 70 6.44 -17.70 16.24
C PHE A 70 5.50 -16.50 16.32
N GLN A 71 5.34 -15.92 17.52
CA GLN A 71 4.54 -14.71 17.71
C GLN A 71 5.47 -13.49 17.86
N ASN A 72 5.23 -12.44 17.08
CA ASN A 72 6.13 -11.27 17.05
C ASN A 72 6.25 -10.55 18.40
N GLN A 73 5.22 -10.65 19.25
CA GLN A 73 5.27 -10.10 20.62
C GLN A 73 6.41 -10.70 21.46
N TRP A 74 6.80 -11.95 21.19
CA TRP A 74 7.86 -12.64 21.94
C TRP A 74 9.21 -11.94 21.83
N ALA A 75 9.55 -11.42 20.64
CA ALA A 75 10.85 -10.76 20.41
C ALA A 75 10.94 -9.35 21.01
N ASN A 76 9.85 -8.80 21.57
CA ASN A 76 9.85 -7.52 22.28
C ASN A 76 10.12 -7.69 23.77
N SER A 77 10.21 -8.93 24.27
CA SER A 77 10.62 -9.19 25.65
C SER A 77 12.12 -8.95 25.81
N SER A 78 12.53 -8.32 26.91
CA SER A 78 13.94 -8.19 27.30
C SER A 78 14.62 -9.56 27.42
N ASP A 79 13.88 -10.56 27.87
CA ASP A 79 14.37 -11.91 28.15
C ASP A 79 14.64 -12.71 26.87
N PHE A 80 14.10 -12.27 25.72
CA PHE A 80 14.19 -13.00 24.46
C PHE A 80 15.62 -13.08 23.92
N PHE A 81 16.37 -11.97 23.97
CA PHE A 81 17.75 -11.91 23.49
C PHE A 81 18.66 -12.78 24.35
N LYS A 82 18.56 -12.62 25.67
CA LYS A 82 19.31 -13.41 26.65
C LYS A 82 19.08 -14.91 26.47
N MET A 83 17.81 -15.31 26.28
CA MET A 83 17.45 -16.71 26.01
C MET A 83 18.09 -17.22 24.70
N CYS A 84 18.07 -16.43 23.63
CA CYS A 84 18.71 -16.84 22.36
C CYS A 84 20.23 -16.98 22.49
N GLU A 85 20.90 -16.09 23.23
CA GLU A 85 22.35 -16.15 23.47
C GLU A 85 22.73 -17.34 24.36
N GLU A 86 22.04 -17.56 25.48
CA GLU A 86 22.27 -18.68 26.39
C GLU A 86 22.07 -20.03 25.70
N GLN A 87 21.02 -20.16 24.88
CA GLN A 87 20.81 -21.38 24.11
C GLN A 87 21.80 -21.52 22.97
N GLY A 88 22.29 -20.41 22.43
CA GLY A 88 23.25 -20.38 21.34
C GLY A 88 24.67 -20.81 21.75
N SER A 89 25.13 -20.41 22.93
CA SER A 89 26.45 -20.78 23.45
C SER A 89 26.55 -22.24 23.87
N LEU A 90 25.43 -22.88 24.20
CA LEU A 90 25.33 -24.31 24.58
C LEU A 90 25.25 -25.26 23.37
N MET A 91 25.40 -24.76 22.14
CA MET A 91 25.25 -25.52 20.90
C MET A 91 26.59 -25.80 20.24
N THR A 92 27.21 -26.93 20.54
CA THR A 92 28.21 -27.56 19.66
C THR A 92 27.48 -28.49 18.71
N VAL A 93 27.42 -28.12 17.42
CA VAL A 93 26.73 -28.92 16.40
C VAL A 93 27.74 -29.23 15.29
N VAL A 94 27.98 -30.52 15.07
CA VAL A 94 28.80 -31.06 13.97
C VAL A 94 27.87 -31.35 12.79
N GLY A 95 28.27 -30.96 11.58
CA GLY A 95 27.48 -31.10 10.36
C GLY A 95 27.63 -29.92 9.41
N SER A 96 26.95 -29.97 8.27
CA SER A 96 26.87 -28.86 7.31
C SER A 96 26.20 -27.62 7.92
N SER A 97 26.43 -26.45 7.34
CA SER A 97 25.88 -25.18 7.84
C SER A 97 24.35 -25.18 7.87
N SER A 98 23.71 -25.87 6.91
CA SER A 98 22.25 -26.04 6.84
C SER A 98 21.71 -26.93 7.96
N GLU A 99 22.40 -28.03 8.28
CA GLU A 99 22.05 -28.91 9.39
C GLU A 99 22.21 -28.20 10.74
N LYS A 100 23.30 -27.45 10.91
CA LYS A 100 23.52 -26.60 12.10
C LYS A 100 22.36 -25.63 12.31
N LEU A 101 21.94 -24.93 11.27
CA LEU A 101 20.81 -24.00 11.33
C LEU A 101 19.48 -24.71 11.66
N MET A 102 19.21 -25.85 11.02
CA MET A 102 17.99 -26.63 11.29
C MET A 102 17.96 -27.17 12.73
N HIS A 103 19.09 -27.59 13.27
CA HIS A 103 19.23 -27.98 14.66
C HIS A 103 18.97 -26.80 15.61
N LYS A 104 19.53 -25.61 15.33
CA LYS A 104 19.24 -24.37 16.07
C LYS A 104 17.73 -24.10 16.12
N PHE A 105 17.04 -24.13 14.97
CA PHE A 105 15.59 -23.89 14.91
C PHE A 105 14.77 -24.95 15.64
N ARG A 106 15.09 -26.25 15.51
CA ARG A 106 14.38 -27.32 16.22
C ARG A 106 14.50 -27.16 17.73
N ARG A 107 15.69 -26.87 18.24
CA ARG A 107 15.93 -26.69 19.68
C ARG A 107 15.25 -25.42 20.19
N LEU A 108 15.42 -24.29 19.51
CA LEU A 108 14.73 -23.03 19.86
C LEU A 108 13.21 -23.18 19.88
N LYS A 109 12.63 -23.95 18.95
CA LYS A 109 11.19 -24.24 18.92
C LYS A 109 10.70 -24.96 20.17
N ILE A 110 11.46 -25.92 20.71
CA ILE A 110 11.10 -26.63 21.95
C ILE A 110 11.12 -25.65 23.13
N PHE A 111 12.19 -24.87 23.27
CA PHE A 111 12.33 -23.90 24.34
C PHE A 111 11.30 -22.76 24.26
N LEU A 112 11.09 -22.18 23.08
CA LEU A 112 10.08 -21.14 22.86
C LEU A 112 8.68 -21.63 23.17
N LYS A 113 8.36 -22.91 22.90
CA LYS A 113 7.06 -23.49 23.31
C LYS A 113 6.90 -23.55 24.83
N LYS A 114 7.96 -23.92 25.57
CA LYS A 114 7.93 -23.96 27.03
C LYS A 114 7.89 -22.55 27.63
N TRP A 115 8.83 -21.69 27.23
CA TRP A 115 8.94 -20.31 27.68
C TRP A 115 7.70 -19.46 27.35
N SER A 116 7.10 -19.63 26.17
CA SER A 116 5.88 -18.89 25.81
C SER A 116 4.66 -19.31 26.66
N LYS A 117 4.58 -20.57 27.08
CA LYS A 117 3.56 -21.02 28.04
C LYS A 117 3.81 -20.45 29.44
N GLU A 118 5.06 -20.29 29.87
CA GLU A 118 5.37 -19.72 31.18
C GLU A 118 5.14 -18.20 31.24
N LYS A 119 5.51 -17.46 30.18
CA LYS A 119 5.49 -15.98 30.18
C LYS A 119 4.28 -15.34 29.50
N PHE A 120 3.63 -16.01 28.54
CA PHE A 120 2.59 -15.39 27.69
C PHE A 120 1.26 -16.16 27.68
N TRP A 121 1.12 -17.23 28.47
CA TRP A 121 -0.12 -18.01 28.54
C TRP A 121 -1.32 -17.17 28.98
N ASN A 122 -1.11 -16.16 29.83
CA ASN A 122 -2.20 -15.46 30.51
C ASN A 122 -2.30 -13.96 30.23
N VAL A 123 -1.73 -13.44 29.12
CA VAL A 123 -1.72 -12.00 28.79
C VAL A 123 -3.12 -11.35 28.83
N GLU A 124 -4.16 -12.07 28.40
CA GLU A 124 -5.55 -11.59 28.40
C GLU A 124 -6.12 -11.53 29.82
N SER A 125 -5.88 -12.54 30.66
CA SER A 125 -6.26 -12.55 32.07
C SER A 125 -5.46 -11.54 32.90
N GLU A 126 -4.16 -11.35 32.62
CA GLU A 126 -3.34 -10.34 33.27
C GLU A 126 -3.82 -8.94 32.92
N LEU A 127 -4.24 -8.72 31.67
CA LEU A 127 -4.84 -7.45 31.26
C LEU A 127 -6.18 -7.20 31.99
N SER A 128 -7.02 -8.23 32.13
CA SER A 128 -8.27 -8.17 32.88
C SER A 128 -8.02 -7.89 34.37
N ALA A 129 -7.09 -8.60 35.00
CA ALA A 129 -6.68 -8.37 36.39
C ALA A 129 -6.11 -6.95 36.59
N CYS A 130 -5.25 -6.49 35.67
CA CYS A 130 -4.68 -5.14 35.72
C CYS A 130 -5.77 -4.06 35.56
N LYS A 131 -6.79 -4.30 34.73
CA LYS A 131 -7.97 -3.41 34.63
C LYS A 131 -8.78 -3.37 35.92
N MET A 132 -9.02 -4.53 36.56
CA MET A 132 -9.73 -4.60 37.85
C MET A 132 -8.95 -3.92 38.97
N SER A 133 -7.63 -4.11 39.05
CA SER A 133 -6.79 -3.44 40.06
C SER A 133 -6.72 -1.92 39.85
N ILE A 134 -6.68 -1.46 38.59
CA ILE A 134 -6.78 -0.02 38.28
C ILE A 134 -8.12 0.53 38.75
N GLN A 135 -9.21 -0.18 38.47
CA GLN A 135 -10.55 0.23 38.86
C GLN A 135 -10.70 0.28 40.39
N SER A 136 -10.23 -0.74 41.10
CA SER A 136 -10.28 -0.79 42.57
C SER A 136 -9.48 0.33 43.25
N ILE A 137 -8.34 0.75 42.67
CA ILE A 137 -7.56 1.89 43.19
C ILE A 137 -8.24 3.23 42.82
N GLU A 138 -8.83 3.33 41.62
CA GLU A 138 -9.57 4.53 41.20
C GLU A 138 -10.87 4.76 42.00
N GLU A 139 -11.45 3.68 42.55
CA GLU A 139 -12.68 3.70 43.37
C GLU A 139 -12.40 3.73 44.89
N ALA A 140 -11.14 3.78 45.32
CA ALA A 140 -10.77 3.78 46.73
C ALA A 140 -11.14 5.13 47.42
N PRO A 141 -11.72 5.10 48.63
CA PRO A 141 -12.18 6.31 49.34
C PRO A 141 -11.05 7.16 49.93
N LEU A 142 -9.83 6.61 50.07
CA LEU A 142 -8.62 7.29 50.55
C LEU A 142 -7.52 7.15 49.48
N TRP A 143 -6.92 8.26 49.08
CA TRP A 143 -5.94 8.34 47.99
C TRP A 143 -4.59 8.81 48.54
N ASP A 144 -3.61 7.90 48.61
CA ASP A 144 -2.24 8.18 49.07
C ASP A 144 -1.20 8.11 47.93
N LEU A 145 0.04 8.56 48.21
CA LEU A 145 1.15 8.60 47.24
C LEU A 145 1.51 7.18 46.74
N ASP A 146 1.44 6.17 47.61
CA ASP A 146 1.70 4.77 47.26
C ASP A 146 0.63 4.20 46.30
N SER A 147 -0.65 4.53 46.51
CA SER A 147 -1.72 4.17 45.58
C SER A 147 -1.55 4.83 44.22
N GLU A 148 -1.03 6.06 44.17
CA GLU A 148 -0.78 6.77 42.91
C GLU A 148 0.42 6.19 42.13
N GLN A 149 1.51 5.83 42.83
CA GLN A 149 2.66 5.12 42.25
C GLN A 149 2.22 3.76 41.68
N LYS A 150 1.46 3.00 42.47
CA LYS A 150 0.92 1.69 42.08
C LYS A 150 -0.04 1.80 40.90
N LEU A 151 -0.88 2.84 40.86
CA LEU A 151 -1.78 3.13 39.74
C LEU A 151 -1.01 3.47 38.45
N PHE A 152 0.08 4.22 38.56
CA PHE A 152 0.95 4.55 37.43
C PHE A 152 1.61 3.30 36.85
N ASP A 153 2.20 2.47 37.71
CA ASP A 153 2.84 1.21 37.30
C ASP A 153 1.85 0.24 36.66
N LEU A 154 0.64 0.13 37.21
CA LEU A 154 -0.43 -0.68 36.63
C LEU A 154 -0.90 -0.12 35.28
N LYS A 155 -1.02 1.20 35.12
CA LYS A 155 -1.37 1.83 33.83
C LYS A 155 -0.29 1.63 32.78
N LEU A 156 0.99 1.70 33.16
CA LEU A 156 2.12 1.42 32.28
C LEU A 156 2.14 -0.07 31.86
N LYS A 157 1.92 -0.97 32.82
CA LYS A 157 1.79 -2.42 32.59
C LYS A 157 0.62 -2.73 31.65
N LYS A 158 -0.54 -2.12 31.87
CA LYS A 158 -1.72 -2.22 30.99
C LYS A 158 -1.42 -1.76 29.56
N ALA A 159 -0.77 -0.61 29.39
CA ALA A 159 -0.42 -0.09 28.07
C ALA A 159 0.55 -1.02 27.31
N LYS A 160 1.48 -1.68 28.02
CA LYS A 160 2.35 -2.72 27.46
C LYS A 160 1.54 -3.95 27.02
N LEU A 161 0.69 -4.49 27.89
CA LEU A 161 -0.17 -5.65 27.59
C LEU A 161 -1.13 -5.40 26.41
N ASP A 162 -1.76 -4.21 26.35
CA ASP A 162 -2.63 -3.80 25.23
C ASP A 162 -1.86 -3.79 23.90
N ARG A 163 -0.61 -3.29 23.91
CA ARG A 163 0.27 -3.28 22.72
C ARG A 163 0.65 -4.70 22.29
N ASP A 164 0.97 -5.57 23.22
CA ASP A 164 1.35 -6.96 22.93
C ASP A 164 0.17 -7.75 22.33
N LEU A 165 -1.04 -7.57 22.90
CA LEU A 165 -2.27 -8.11 22.30
C LEU A 165 -2.53 -7.52 20.92
N GLU A 166 -2.36 -6.21 20.72
CA GLU A 166 -2.52 -5.61 19.38
C GLU A 166 -1.59 -6.26 18.35
N ILE A 167 -0.33 -6.54 18.71
CA ILE A 167 0.63 -7.26 17.85
C ILE A 167 0.16 -8.69 17.56
N LYS A 168 -0.28 -9.43 18.59
CA LYS A 168 -0.85 -10.79 18.47
C LYS A 168 -2.06 -10.80 17.53
N TRP A 169 -3.02 -9.88 17.72
CA TRP A 169 -4.23 -9.77 16.91
C TRP A 169 -3.92 -9.30 15.49
N ARG A 170 -2.97 -8.36 15.31
CA ARG A 170 -2.52 -7.91 13.99
C ARG A 170 -1.89 -9.05 13.19
N GLN A 171 -1.04 -9.87 13.83
CA GLN A 171 -0.44 -11.04 13.18
C GLN A 171 -1.51 -12.08 12.83
N ARG A 172 -2.49 -12.33 13.71
CA ARG A 172 -3.64 -13.22 13.43
C ARG A 172 -4.57 -12.67 12.34
N ALA A 173 -4.75 -11.36 12.25
CA ALA A 173 -5.59 -10.71 11.24
C ALA A 173 -4.95 -10.72 9.84
N ILE A 174 -3.61 -10.67 9.74
CA ILE A 174 -2.90 -10.93 8.47
C ILE A 174 -3.12 -12.39 8.02
N ILE A 175 -3.27 -13.30 8.98
CA ILE A 175 -3.58 -14.71 8.76
C ILE A 175 -5.09 -14.93 8.49
N SER A 176 -5.90 -13.88 8.27
CA SER A 176 -7.37 -14.00 8.14
C SER A 176 -7.76 -15.08 7.13
N TRP A 177 -8.11 -16.24 7.69
CA TRP A 177 -8.72 -17.34 6.99
C TRP A 177 -10.07 -16.88 6.44
N LEU A 178 -10.38 -17.33 5.22
CA LEU A 178 -11.70 -17.23 4.64
C LEU A 178 -12.76 -17.64 5.67
N LYS A 179 -13.74 -16.77 5.88
CA LYS A 179 -15.08 -17.17 6.27
C LYS A 179 -15.77 -17.63 4.99
N GLU A 180 -15.56 -18.89 4.63
CA GLU A 180 -16.37 -19.64 3.68
C GLU A 180 -16.08 -21.10 4.03
N GLY A 181 -17.04 -21.74 4.69
CA GLY A 181 -17.00 -23.16 4.96
C GLY A 181 -17.68 -23.84 3.79
N ASP A 182 -16.89 -24.43 2.90
CA ASP A 182 -17.43 -25.30 1.86
C ASP A 182 -17.60 -26.70 2.46
N LEU A 183 -18.85 -27.13 2.57
CA LEU A 183 -19.21 -28.52 2.88
C LEU A 183 -18.89 -29.36 1.63
N MET A 184 -18.23 -30.50 1.81
CA MET A 184 -17.72 -31.32 0.71
C MET A 184 -18.56 -32.60 0.53
N GLN A 185 -19.19 -32.73 -0.64
CA GLN A 185 -19.97 -33.90 -1.05
C GLN A 185 -19.19 -34.70 -2.12
N LYS A 186 -19.11 -36.03 -1.98
CA LYS A 186 -18.55 -36.94 -2.99
C LYS A 186 -19.62 -37.99 -3.34
N GLY A 187 -20.26 -37.83 -4.50
CA GLY A 187 -21.46 -38.61 -4.84
C GLY A 187 -22.65 -38.19 -3.96
N ASP A 188 -23.41 -39.14 -3.42
CA ASP A 188 -24.53 -38.86 -2.51
C ASP A 188 -24.12 -38.80 -1.03
N HIS A 189 -22.82 -38.79 -0.72
CA HIS A 189 -22.32 -38.86 0.66
C HIS A 189 -21.38 -37.71 1.01
N TRP A 190 -21.56 -37.15 2.21
CA TRP A 190 -20.71 -36.11 2.77
C TRP A 190 -19.40 -36.71 3.31
N LEU A 191 -18.27 -36.08 2.98
CA LEU A 191 -16.97 -36.48 3.54
C LEU A 191 -16.80 -35.87 4.92
N VAL A 192 -17.14 -36.64 5.94
CA VAL A 192 -17.17 -36.19 7.33
C VAL A 192 -15.90 -36.60 8.10
N GLU A 193 -15.20 -37.65 7.67
CA GLU A 193 -14.03 -38.19 8.38
C GLU A 193 -12.73 -37.40 8.10
N PRO A 194 -12.02 -36.88 9.13
CA PRO A 194 -10.82 -36.05 8.96
C PRO A 194 -9.72 -36.64 8.07
N LYS A 195 -9.50 -37.97 8.15
CA LYS A 195 -8.47 -38.65 7.36
C LYS A 195 -8.83 -38.69 5.86
N ARG A 196 -10.06 -39.06 5.52
CA ARG A 196 -10.55 -39.08 4.12
C ARG A 196 -10.53 -37.70 3.48
N VAL A 197 -10.90 -36.66 4.23
CA VAL A 197 -10.82 -35.26 3.78
C VAL A 197 -9.36 -34.88 3.48
N LYS A 198 -8.45 -35.18 4.41
CA LYS A 198 -7.02 -34.96 4.26
C LYS A 198 -6.42 -35.70 3.06
N ASP A 199 -6.77 -36.98 2.88
CA ASP A 199 -6.33 -37.80 1.75
C ASP A 199 -6.84 -37.24 0.42
N HIS A 200 -8.10 -36.80 0.36
CA HIS A 200 -8.68 -36.22 -0.85
C HIS A 200 -7.95 -34.95 -1.28
N PHE A 201 -7.72 -34.01 -0.35
CA PHE A 201 -6.94 -32.81 -0.65
C PHE A 201 -5.51 -33.14 -1.04
N HIS A 202 -4.84 -34.03 -0.31
CA HIS A 202 -3.47 -34.46 -0.63
C HIS A 202 -3.38 -35.03 -2.05
N HIS A 203 -4.25 -35.98 -2.42
CA HIS A 203 -4.27 -36.56 -3.76
C HIS A 203 -4.62 -35.52 -4.84
N SER A 204 -5.59 -34.64 -4.58
CA SER A 204 -5.97 -33.60 -5.53
C SER A 204 -4.81 -32.65 -5.83
N PHE A 205 -4.09 -32.19 -4.79
CA PHE A 205 -2.92 -31.32 -4.96
C PHE A 205 -1.73 -32.05 -5.58
N LYS A 206 -1.44 -33.29 -5.16
CA LYS A 206 -0.38 -34.11 -5.74
C LYS A 206 -0.61 -34.33 -7.24
N ASN A 207 -1.83 -34.72 -7.64
CA ASN A 207 -2.20 -34.91 -9.04
C ASN A 207 -2.24 -33.59 -9.84
N HIS A 208 -2.37 -32.45 -9.17
CA HIS A 208 -2.34 -31.15 -9.82
C HIS A 208 -0.93 -30.73 -10.22
N PHE A 209 0.06 -31.03 -9.37
CA PHE A 209 1.47 -30.70 -9.58
C PHE A 209 2.29 -31.83 -10.20
N SER A 210 1.68 -32.99 -10.48
CA SER A 210 2.31 -34.07 -11.23
C SER A 210 2.32 -33.78 -12.74
N LEU A 211 3.39 -34.18 -13.41
CA LEU A 211 3.50 -34.20 -14.87
C LEU A 211 2.61 -35.31 -15.42
N LYS A 212 1.49 -34.94 -16.04
CA LYS A 212 0.57 -35.92 -16.65
C LYS A 212 0.96 -36.32 -18.08
N HIS A 213 1.77 -35.50 -18.76
CA HIS A 213 2.29 -35.76 -20.11
C HIS A 213 3.66 -35.08 -20.26
N ASN A 214 4.59 -35.72 -20.98
CA ASN A 214 5.84 -35.12 -21.45
C ASN A 214 5.52 -34.05 -22.52
N LEU A 215 4.99 -32.92 -22.08
CA LEU A 215 4.79 -31.77 -22.95
C LEU A 215 6.13 -31.03 -23.09
N CYS A 216 6.82 -31.31 -24.19
CA CYS A 216 7.72 -30.38 -24.84
C CYS A 216 7.84 -30.75 -26.32
N PRO A 217 6.77 -30.59 -27.13
CA PRO A 217 6.98 -30.52 -28.58
C PRO A 217 8.07 -29.47 -28.83
N ASP A 218 9.03 -29.76 -29.71
CA ASP A 218 10.18 -28.88 -29.96
C ASP A 218 9.71 -27.58 -30.62
N LEU A 219 9.27 -26.63 -29.79
CA LEU A 219 9.15 -25.24 -30.20
C LEU A 219 10.57 -24.76 -30.50
N ASN A 220 10.88 -24.55 -31.77
CA ASN A 220 12.20 -24.12 -32.19
C ASN A 220 12.46 -22.67 -31.76
N LEU A 221 12.99 -22.50 -30.55
CA LEU A 221 13.31 -21.21 -29.96
C LEU A 221 14.38 -20.44 -30.75
N SER A 222 15.19 -21.13 -31.57
CA SER A 222 16.24 -20.47 -32.38
C SER A 222 15.66 -19.49 -33.39
N ASN A 223 14.46 -19.75 -33.91
CA ASN A 223 13.77 -18.88 -34.87
C ASN A 223 13.18 -17.60 -34.25
N LEU A 224 13.08 -17.52 -32.91
CA LEU A 224 12.40 -16.43 -32.20
C LEU A 224 13.33 -15.28 -31.78
N SER A 225 14.62 -15.32 -32.15
CA SER A 225 15.65 -14.29 -31.88
C SER A 225 15.50 -13.65 -30.49
N LEU A 226 15.64 -14.47 -29.44
CA LEU A 226 15.52 -14.00 -28.06
C LEU A 226 16.70 -13.07 -27.71
N ASN A 227 16.41 -11.92 -27.09
CA ASN A 227 17.45 -11.02 -26.59
C ASN A 227 18.36 -11.79 -25.62
N GLN A 228 19.66 -11.77 -25.90
CA GLN A 228 20.70 -12.39 -25.09
C GLN A 228 21.05 -11.48 -23.91
N ILE A 229 21.38 -12.11 -22.78
CA ILE A 229 21.99 -11.43 -21.64
C ILE A 229 23.41 -10.98 -21.99
N SER A 230 23.86 -9.84 -21.45
CA SER A 230 25.24 -9.38 -21.64
C SER A 230 26.24 -10.19 -20.80
N ASP A 231 27.50 -10.29 -21.26
CA ASP A 231 28.55 -11.00 -20.52
C ASP A 231 28.81 -10.40 -19.14
N ALA A 232 28.77 -9.07 -19.02
CA ALA A 232 28.90 -8.38 -17.75
C ALA A 232 27.76 -8.74 -16.77
N SER A 233 26.52 -8.82 -17.26
CA SER A 233 25.37 -9.28 -16.48
C SER A 233 25.49 -10.75 -16.08
N ASN A 234 25.97 -11.62 -16.98
CA ASN A 234 26.23 -13.03 -16.68
C ASN A 234 27.28 -13.22 -15.57
N GLN A 235 28.38 -12.45 -15.64
CA GLN A 235 29.40 -12.44 -14.59
C GLN A 235 28.83 -11.97 -13.26
N PHE A 236 28.06 -10.88 -13.26
CA PHE A 236 27.40 -10.36 -12.06
C PHE A 236 26.46 -11.40 -11.42
N LEU A 237 25.65 -12.11 -12.21
CA LEU A 237 24.75 -13.14 -11.69
C LEU A 237 25.51 -14.30 -11.02
N SER A 238 26.72 -14.61 -11.52
CA SER A 238 27.52 -15.78 -11.15
C SER A 238 28.54 -15.50 -10.03
N GLN A 239 28.66 -14.26 -9.53
CA GLN A 239 29.59 -13.90 -8.45
C GLN A 239 29.17 -14.49 -7.09
N SER A 240 30.10 -14.65 -6.15
CA SER A 240 29.78 -15.05 -4.78
C SER A 240 28.92 -13.99 -4.06
N PHE A 241 28.11 -14.40 -3.08
CA PHE A 241 27.27 -13.48 -2.32
C PHE A 241 28.05 -12.82 -1.19
N SER A 242 27.96 -11.50 -1.07
CA SER A 242 28.57 -10.79 0.06
C SER A 242 27.65 -10.81 1.29
N ARG A 243 28.26 -10.73 2.48
CA ARG A 243 27.53 -10.60 3.76
C ARG A 243 26.53 -9.44 3.72
N ASP A 244 26.95 -8.30 3.18
CA ASP A 244 26.12 -7.09 3.13
C ASP A 244 24.97 -7.23 2.13
N GLU A 245 25.17 -7.94 1.01
CA GLU A 245 24.10 -8.28 0.06
C GLU A 245 23.02 -9.15 0.74
N ILE A 246 23.44 -10.17 1.49
CA ILE A 246 22.54 -11.07 2.22
C ILE A 246 21.75 -10.29 3.28
N LYS A 247 22.43 -9.43 4.05
CA LYS A 247 21.79 -8.63 5.09
C LYS A 247 20.82 -7.62 4.51
N ALA A 248 21.19 -6.93 3.43
CA ALA A 248 20.32 -6.00 2.73
C ALA A 248 19.07 -6.70 2.17
N ALA A 249 19.22 -7.89 1.58
CA ALA A 249 18.09 -8.70 1.12
C ALA A 249 17.15 -9.04 2.29
N LEU A 250 17.69 -9.53 3.41
CA LEU A 250 16.90 -9.82 4.61
C LEU A 250 16.14 -8.58 5.09
N ASP A 251 16.79 -7.42 5.16
CA ASP A 251 16.19 -6.19 5.67
C ASP A 251 15.06 -5.65 4.78
N GLN A 252 15.09 -5.91 3.47
CA GLN A 252 13.99 -5.60 2.55
C GLN A 252 12.75 -6.47 2.76
N ILE A 253 12.90 -7.70 3.27
CA ILE A 253 11.76 -8.62 3.45
C ILE A 253 10.80 -8.11 4.52
N ASN A 254 9.50 -8.08 4.26
CA ASN A 254 8.52 -7.76 5.30
C ASN A 254 8.56 -8.83 6.42
N GLY A 255 8.99 -8.44 7.62
CA GLY A 255 9.10 -9.35 8.77
C GLY A 255 7.78 -10.00 9.20
N SER A 256 6.64 -9.40 8.86
CA SER A 256 5.31 -9.90 9.22
C SER A 256 4.74 -10.93 8.23
N LYS A 257 5.53 -11.40 7.24
CA LYS A 257 5.12 -12.52 6.35
C LYS A 257 4.83 -13.78 7.17
N ALA A 258 3.94 -14.63 6.67
CA ALA A 258 3.58 -15.88 7.32
C ALA A 258 4.81 -16.79 7.44
N PRO A 259 4.97 -17.51 8.57
CA PRO A 259 6.09 -18.43 8.76
C PRO A 259 5.98 -19.65 7.84
N GLY A 260 7.13 -20.24 7.53
CA GLY A 260 7.22 -21.53 6.84
C GLY A 260 6.80 -22.72 7.73
N PRO A 261 7.01 -23.96 7.27
CA PRO A 261 6.68 -25.18 8.03
C PRO A 261 7.50 -25.34 9.33
N ASP A 262 8.65 -24.68 9.41
CA ASP A 262 9.48 -24.56 10.62
C ASP A 262 8.78 -23.78 11.73
N GLY A 263 7.98 -22.78 11.35
CA GLY A 263 7.17 -21.94 12.22
C GLY A 263 7.80 -20.60 12.56
N PHE A 264 8.98 -20.28 12.05
CA PHE A 264 9.64 -18.98 12.23
C PHE A 264 9.33 -18.04 11.07
N ASN A 265 9.18 -16.75 11.36
CA ASN A 265 8.96 -15.73 10.34
C ASN A 265 10.19 -14.84 10.17
N PHE A 266 10.19 -14.00 9.14
CA PHE A 266 11.31 -13.10 8.88
C PHE A 266 11.51 -12.05 9.98
N PHE A 267 10.49 -11.72 10.78
CA PHE A 267 10.66 -10.85 11.96
C PHE A 267 11.58 -11.49 13.00
N PHE A 268 11.42 -12.80 13.26
CA PHE A 268 12.34 -13.56 14.11
C PHE A 268 13.75 -13.55 13.53
N ILE A 269 13.93 -13.91 12.25
CA ILE A 269 15.27 -13.99 11.62
C ILE A 269 15.99 -12.64 11.68
N LYS A 270 15.28 -11.53 11.44
CA LYS A 270 15.84 -10.16 11.57
C LYS A 270 16.28 -9.83 12.99
N LYS A 271 15.49 -10.22 13.99
CA LYS A 271 15.78 -9.95 15.40
C LYS A 271 16.90 -10.84 15.93
N ALA A 272 16.95 -12.10 15.49
CA ALA A 272 17.95 -13.09 15.86
C ALA A 272 19.17 -13.07 14.92
N TRP A 273 19.34 -12.05 14.07
CA TRP A 273 20.41 -11.99 13.07
C TRP A 273 21.80 -12.15 13.72
N PHE A 274 22.04 -11.48 14.84
CA PHE A 274 23.29 -11.56 15.61
C PHE A 274 23.71 -13.01 15.97
N PHE A 275 22.73 -13.92 16.08
CA PHE A 275 22.92 -15.31 16.44
C PHE A 275 22.94 -16.27 15.23
N LEU A 276 22.30 -15.88 14.12
CA LEU A 276 22.13 -16.71 12.93
C LEU A 276 23.09 -16.34 11.79
N GLU A 277 23.78 -15.21 11.90
CA GLU A 277 24.59 -14.62 10.83
C GLU A 277 25.63 -15.58 10.29
N VAL A 278 26.43 -16.22 11.15
CA VAL A 278 27.53 -17.08 10.73
C VAL A 278 27.02 -18.25 9.90
N GLU A 279 26.02 -18.99 10.39
CA GLU A 279 25.47 -20.12 9.64
C GLU A 279 24.73 -19.67 8.38
N ILE A 280 23.99 -18.56 8.43
CA ILE A 280 23.30 -18.07 7.24
C ILE A 280 24.31 -17.67 6.16
N VAL A 281 25.34 -16.87 6.48
CA VAL A 281 26.37 -16.45 5.54
C VAL A 281 27.13 -17.66 5.00
N GLN A 282 27.48 -18.63 5.85
CA GLN A 282 28.15 -19.85 5.43
C GLN A 282 27.25 -20.69 4.50
N ILE A 283 25.95 -20.82 4.78
CA ILE A 283 25.01 -21.48 3.85
C ILE A 283 24.99 -20.79 2.48
N PHE A 284 25.11 -19.46 2.42
CA PHE A 284 25.21 -18.73 1.15
C PHE A 284 26.56 -18.89 0.43
N GLN A 285 27.61 -19.26 1.16
CA GLN A 285 28.91 -19.58 0.57
C GLN A 285 28.89 -21.03 0.07
N ASP A 286 28.42 -21.97 0.92
CA ASP A 286 28.18 -23.37 0.59
C ASP A 286 27.13 -23.53 -0.54
N PHE A 287 26.27 -22.53 -0.74
CA PHE A 287 25.28 -22.46 -1.83
C PHE A 287 25.91 -22.54 -3.23
N PHE A 288 27.17 -22.11 -3.40
CA PHE A 288 27.86 -22.21 -4.70
C PHE A 288 27.95 -23.67 -5.16
N ASP A 289 27.91 -24.62 -4.22
CA ASP A 289 27.97 -26.05 -4.45
C ASP A 289 26.57 -26.74 -4.42
N ASP A 290 25.61 -26.32 -3.56
CA ASP A 290 24.34 -27.06 -3.30
C ASP A 290 22.98 -26.31 -3.50
N ALA A 291 22.96 -25.04 -3.92
CA ALA A 291 21.83 -24.33 -4.57
C ALA A 291 20.38 -24.33 -3.96
N THR A 292 20.07 -23.54 -2.90
CA THR A 292 18.68 -23.40 -2.37
C THR A 292 18.21 -22.02 -1.81
N ILE A 293 18.58 -20.84 -2.38
CA ILE A 293 18.07 -19.54 -1.85
C ILE A 293 17.47 -18.60 -2.93
N PRO A 294 16.13 -18.58 -3.09
CA PRO A 294 15.44 -17.80 -4.13
C PRO A 294 15.52 -16.27 -4.01
N GLU A 295 15.61 -15.69 -2.80
CA GLU A 295 15.50 -14.23 -2.60
C GLU A 295 16.72 -13.47 -3.16
N VAL A 296 17.94 -13.99 -2.96
CA VAL A 296 19.14 -13.28 -3.42
C VAL A 296 19.27 -13.41 -4.94
N LEU A 297 18.92 -14.57 -5.51
CA LEU A 297 18.75 -14.73 -6.95
C LEU A 297 17.69 -13.76 -7.51
N ALA A 298 16.58 -13.57 -6.80
CA ALA A 298 15.51 -12.64 -7.20
C ALA A 298 15.99 -11.17 -7.24
N ASN A 299 16.84 -10.75 -6.30
CA ASN A 299 17.41 -9.40 -6.30
C ASN A 299 18.43 -9.20 -7.43
N ARG A 300 19.20 -10.23 -7.78
CA ARG A 300 20.15 -10.19 -8.89
C ARG A 300 19.45 -10.19 -10.25
N ILE A 301 18.53 -11.12 -10.49
CA ILE A 301 17.80 -11.21 -11.76
C ILE A 301 16.97 -9.95 -12.03
N ARG A 302 16.42 -9.31 -10.98
CA ARG A 302 15.67 -8.05 -11.10
C ARG A 302 16.48 -6.94 -11.77
N LYS A 303 17.79 -6.85 -11.51
CA LYS A 303 18.67 -5.83 -12.09
C LYS A 303 18.95 -6.06 -13.58
N VAL A 304 18.96 -7.33 -14.00
CA VAL A 304 19.27 -7.73 -15.38
C VAL A 304 18.00 -7.83 -16.24
N LEU A 305 16.84 -8.01 -15.61
CA LEU A 305 15.56 -8.18 -16.29
C LEU A 305 15.23 -7.13 -17.37
N PRO A 306 15.56 -5.83 -17.20
CA PRO A 306 15.34 -4.82 -18.24
C PRO A 306 16.11 -5.08 -19.55
N GLU A 307 17.26 -5.74 -19.52
CA GLU A 307 18.05 -6.09 -20.72
C GLU A 307 17.34 -7.17 -21.54
N VAL A 308 16.67 -8.08 -20.83
CA VAL A 308 16.10 -9.29 -21.42
C VAL A 308 14.60 -9.22 -21.67
N VAL A 309 13.84 -8.34 -21.01
CA VAL A 309 12.37 -8.25 -21.15
C VAL A 309 11.93 -7.01 -21.94
N GLU A 310 11.16 -7.27 -23.00
CA GLU A 310 10.58 -6.29 -23.94
C GLU A 310 9.66 -5.25 -23.29
N GLU A 311 9.54 -4.06 -23.87
CA GLU A 311 8.77 -2.91 -23.35
C GLU A 311 7.27 -3.23 -23.08
N ASN A 312 6.68 -4.17 -23.82
CA ASN A 312 5.24 -4.50 -23.75
C ASN A 312 4.84 -5.25 -22.47
N GLN A 313 5.82 -5.67 -21.66
CA GLN A 313 5.58 -6.32 -20.37
C GLN A 313 5.70 -5.29 -19.24
N CYS A 314 4.58 -4.91 -18.64
CA CYS A 314 4.53 -3.85 -17.64
C CYS A 314 4.69 -4.35 -16.19
N ALA A 315 4.65 -5.67 -15.94
CA ALA A 315 4.71 -6.22 -14.58
C ALA A 315 6.13 -6.52 -14.11
N PHE A 316 6.36 -6.32 -12.81
CA PHE A 316 7.58 -6.67 -12.04
C PHE A 316 8.95 -6.21 -12.59
N VAL A 317 8.99 -5.41 -13.66
CA VAL A 317 10.21 -4.79 -14.18
C VAL A 317 10.42 -3.43 -13.52
N GLU A 318 11.64 -3.17 -13.04
CA GLU A 318 11.97 -1.90 -12.39
C GLU A 318 11.76 -0.70 -13.33
N GLY A 319 11.09 0.33 -12.83
CA GLY A 319 10.76 1.54 -13.58
C GLY A 319 9.48 1.47 -14.42
N ARG A 320 8.83 0.30 -14.56
CA ARG A 320 7.53 0.15 -15.23
C ARG A 320 6.40 0.14 -14.20
N PHE A 321 5.30 0.84 -14.50
CA PHE A 321 4.16 0.97 -13.58
C PHE A 321 2.93 0.24 -14.13
N ILE A 322 2.15 -0.37 -13.23
CA ILE A 322 0.89 -1.07 -13.58
C ILE A 322 -0.07 -0.24 -14.44
N LEU A 323 -0.09 1.08 -14.22
CA LEU A 323 -0.99 1.99 -14.92
C LEU A 323 -0.54 2.30 -16.35
N ASP A 324 0.71 2.01 -16.70
CA ASP A 324 1.26 2.27 -18.04
C ASP A 324 0.49 1.45 -19.08
N GLY A 325 0.24 0.16 -18.79
CA GLY A 325 -0.61 -0.70 -19.62
C GLY A 325 -2.05 -0.17 -19.72
N VAL A 326 -2.66 0.22 -18.59
CA VAL A 326 -4.04 0.76 -18.56
C VAL A 326 -4.15 2.03 -19.41
N MET A 327 -3.15 2.90 -19.35
CA MET A 327 -3.08 4.13 -20.14
C MET A 327 -3.03 3.80 -21.63
N THR A 328 -2.13 2.90 -22.06
CA THR A 328 -2.02 2.48 -23.46
C THR A 328 -3.35 1.94 -24.00
N VAL A 329 -3.98 1.01 -23.28
CA VAL A 329 -5.24 0.40 -23.70
C VAL A 329 -6.38 1.42 -23.76
N SER A 330 -6.46 2.32 -22.77
CA SER A 330 -7.48 3.36 -22.75
C SER A 330 -7.34 4.36 -23.90
N GLU A 331 -6.12 4.75 -24.24
CA GLU A 331 -5.84 5.66 -25.35
C GLU A 331 -6.10 4.97 -26.69
N LEU A 332 -5.72 3.71 -26.86
CA LEU A 332 -5.97 2.93 -28.08
C LEU A 332 -7.48 2.79 -28.34
N ILE A 333 -8.25 2.34 -27.35
CA ILE A 333 -9.71 2.20 -27.48
C ILE A 333 -10.37 3.53 -27.85
N SER A 334 -9.88 4.63 -27.25
CA SER A 334 -10.42 5.95 -27.58
C SER A 334 -10.06 6.40 -28.99
N ASP A 335 -8.87 6.06 -29.48
CA ASP A 335 -8.46 6.40 -30.84
C ASP A 335 -9.31 5.66 -31.87
N LEU A 336 -9.46 4.34 -31.71
CA LEU A 336 -10.29 3.50 -32.56
C LEU A 336 -11.74 3.99 -32.61
N LYS A 337 -12.33 4.34 -31.45
CA LYS A 337 -13.68 4.90 -31.37
C LYS A 337 -13.84 6.23 -32.09
N LEU A 338 -12.85 7.12 -32.00
CA LEU A 338 -12.93 8.46 -32.62
C LEU A 338 -12.71 8.39 -34.12
N ASN A 339 -11.78 7.55 -34.57
CA ASN A 339 -11.45 7.40 -35.98
C ASN A 339 -12.37 6.43 -36.73
N ARG A 340 -13.32 5.79 -36.01
CA ARG A 340 -14.25 4.78 -36.55
C ARG A 340 -13.54 3.60 -37.22
N THR A 341 -12.32 3.29 -36.78
CA THR A 341 -11.57 2.14 -37.26
C THR A 341 -12.01 0.88 -36.50
N MET A 342 -12.15 -0.23 -37.23
CA MET A 342 -12.46 -1.51 -36.62
C MET A 342 -11.25 -2.05 -35.89
N GLY A 343 -11.47 -2.70 -34.75
CA GLY A 343 -10.39 -3.33 -34.01
C GLY A 343 -10.92 -4.34 -33.01
N LEU A 344 -10.13 -5.39 -32.78
CA LEU A 344 -10.44 -6.47 -31.85
C LEU A 344 -9.49 -6.45 -30.66
N ILE A 345 -10.05 -6.73 -29.49
CA ILE A 345 -9.30 -6.87 -28.24
C ILE A 345 -9.61 -8.25 -27.66
N LEU A 346 -8.61 -9.12 -27.59
CA LEU A 346 -8.73 -10.41 -26.92
C LEU A 346 -8.08 -10.34 -25.55
N LYS A 347 -8.87 -10.55 -24.51
CA LYS A 347 -8.39 -10.69 -23.13
C LYS A 347 -8.21 -12.17 -22.79
N LEU A 348 -7.00 -12.54 -22.42
CA LEU A 348 -6.64 -13.90 -22.04
C LEU A 348 -6.77 -14.13 -20.52
N ASP A 349 -7.16 -15.34 -20.13
CA ASP A 349 -7.16 -15.82 -18.74
C ASP A 349 -6.43 -17.17 -18.69
N PHE A 350 -5.28 -17.21 -18.01
CA PHE A 350 -4.52 -18.45 -17.83
C PHE A 350 -5.02 -19.20 -16.60
N ALA A 351 -5.40 -20.47 -16.78
CA ALA A 351 -5.83 -21.34 -15.70
C ALA A 351 -4.64 -21.67 -14.79
N LYS A 352 -4.62 -21.09 -13.58
CA LYS A 352 -3.58 -21.33 -12.58
C LYS A 352 -2.17 -21.17 -13.18
N ALA A 353 -1.90 -19.98 -13.74
CA ALA A 353 -0.71 -19.70 -14.54
C ALA A 353 0.59 -20.15 -13.87
N PHE A 354 0.82 -19.73 -12.62
CA PHE A 354 2.03 -20.12 -11.87
C PHE A 354 2.14 -21.64 -11.69
N ASP A 355 1.06 -22.32 -11.34
CA ASP A 355 1.07 -23.75 -10.98
C ASP A 355 1.35 -24.67 -12.18
N SER A 356 1.19 -24.14 -13.41
CA SER A 356 1.19 -24.95 -14.64
C SER A 356 2.50 -24.89 -15.43
N VAL A 357 3.43 -23.98 -15.10
CA VAL A 357 4.68 -23.77 -15.83
C VAL A 357 5.55 -25.03 -15.87
N SER A 358 5.98 -25.44 -17.06
CA SER A 358 6.94 -26.52 -17.28
C SER A 358 8.36 -26.07 -16.94
N TRP A 359 9.04 -26.80 -16.05
CA TRP A 359 10.44 -26.53 -15.71
C TRP A 359 11.40 -26.83 -16.85
N VAL A 360 11.10 -27.85 -17.66
CA VAL A 360 11.89 -28.19 -18.87
C VAL A 360 11.87 -27.02 -19.85
N PHE A 361 10.69 -26.45 -20.08
CA PHE A 361 10.54 -25.27 -20.93
C PHE A 361 11.28 -24.06 -20.36
N LEU A 362 11.13 -23.78 -19.06
CA LEU A 362 11.85 -22.69 -18.39
C LEU A 362 13.37 -22.81 -18.56
N SER A 363 13.94 -24.00 -18.35
CA SER A 363 15.37 -24.25 -18.54
C SER A 363 15.80 -24.03 -20.00
N LYS A 364 15.04 -24.54 -20.98
CA LYS A 364 15.30 -24.29 -22.43
C LYS A 364 15.31 -22.79 -22.74
N VAL A 365 14.34 -22.03 -22.22
CA VAL A 365 14.23 -20.57 -22.42
C VAL A 365 15.45 -19.86 -21.84
N MET A 366 15.84 -20.17 -20.61
CA MET A 366 17.01 -19.56 -19.98
C MET A 366 18.31 -19.85 -20.75
N SER A 367 18.53 -21.10 -21.16
CA SER A 367 19.69 -21.46 -21.98
C SER A 367 19.71 -20.72 -23.31
N SER A 368 18.56 -20.62 -23.99
CA SER A 368 18.44 -19.90 -25.26
C SER A 368 18.61 -18.38 -25.16
N MET A 369 18.51 -17.82 -23.95
CA MET A 369 18.76 -16.39 -23.67
C MET A 369 20.21 -16.12 -23.23
N GLY A 370 21.06 -17.14 -23.21
CA GLY A 370 22.48 -17.00 -22.91
C GLY A 370 22.82 -16.95 -21.41
N PHE A 371 21.88 -17.30 -20.52
CA PHE A 371 22.20 -17.37 -19.09
C PHE A 371 23.24 -18.46 -18.83
N ASN A 372 24.23 -18.16 -17.97
CA ASN A 372 25.25 -19.11 -17.55
C ASN A 372 24.62 -20.41 -17.00
N SER A 373 25.21 -21.57 -17.35
CA SER A 373 24.75 -22.89 -16.93
C SER A 373 24.67 -23.03 -15.41
N SER A 374 25.63 -22.48 -14.66
CA SER A 374 25.61 -22.47 -13.19
C SER A 374 24.36 -21.78 -12.65
N PHE A 375 24.00 -20.62 -13.20
CA PHE A 375 22.81 -19.89 -12.79
C PHE A 375 21.51 -20.63 -13.16
N CYS A 376 21.46 -21.22 -14.36
CA CYS A 376 20.34 -22.07 -14.78
C CYS A 376 20.14 -23.25 -13.83
N ASN A 377 21.23 -23.91 -13.42
CA ASN A 377 21.20 -25.01 -12.46
C ASN A 377 20.71 -24.56 -11.09
N TRP A 378 21.17 -23.40 -10.60
CA TRP A 378 20.68 -22.85 -9.33
C TRP A 378 19.19 -22.57 -9.34
N VAL A 379 18.67 -21.99 -10.43
CA VAL A 379 17.23 -21.75 -10.60
C VAL A 379 16.47 -23.07 -10.67
N HIS A 380 16.99 -24.06 -11.41
CA HIS A 380 16.38 -25.39 -11.50
C HIS A 380 16.30 -26.06 -10.13
N SER A 381 17.39 -26.09 -9.35
CA SER A 381 17.41 -26.61 -7.99
C SER A 381 16.44 -25.88 -7.07
N CYS A 382 16.28 -24.56 -7.21
CA CYS A 382 15.34 -23.78 -6.39
C CYS A 382 13.87 -24.15 -6.62
N VAL A 383 13.50 -24.53 -7.85
CA VAL A 383 12.13 -24.94 -8.19
C VAL A 383 11.87 -26.43 -7.93
N SER A 384 12.86 -27.30 -8.19
CA SER A 384 12.71 -28.76 -8.11
C SER A 384 12.89 -29.35 -6.70
N SER A 385 13.71 -28.72 -5.85
CA SER A 385 13.93 -29.19 -4.46
C SER A 385 12.76 -28.97 -3.52
N ALA A 386 11.74 -28.22 -3.95
CA ALA A 386 10.62 -27.82 -3.12
C ALA A 386 9.68 -28.98 -2.77
N ARG A 387 9.35 -29.10 -1.48
CA ARG A 387 8.34 -30.05 -0.97
C ARG A 387 7.12 -29.31 -0.42
N ILE A 388 5.92 -29.79 -0.72
CA ILE A 388 4.65 -29.22 -0.23
C ILE A 388 3.98 -30.19 0.73
N SER A 389 3.33 -29.63 1.76
CA SER A 389 2.36 -30.33 2.61
C SER A 389 1.05 -29.54 2.64
N VAL A 390 -0.08 -30.23 2.66
CA VAL A 390 -1.40 -29.59 2.69
C VAL A 390 -1.83 -29.36 4.13
N LEU A 391 -2.31 -28.15 4.44
CA LEU A 391 -2.82 -27.82 5.77
C LEU A 391 -4.35 -27.86 5.76
N VAL A 392 -4.94 -28.88 6.40
CA VAL A 392 -6.39 -29.07 6.51
C VAL A 392 -6.81 -28.80 7.95
N ASN A 393 -7.69 -27.82 8.16
CA ASN A 393 -8.19 -27.41 9.50
C ASN A 393 -7.07 -27.21 10.54
N GLY A 394 -5.98 -26.55 10.14
CA GLY A 394 -4.87 -26.24 11.04
C GLY A 394 -3.82 -27.35 11.19
N SER A 395 -4.06 -28.55 10.66
CA SER A 395 -3.11 -29.66 10.73
C SER A 395 -2.46 -29.95 9.37
N SER A 396 -1.14 -30.12 9.37
CA SER A 396 -0.35 -30.50 8.20
C SER A 396 -0.57 -31.98 7.85
N TYR A 397 -0.70 -32.32 6.57
CA TYR A 397 -0.90 -33.70 6.12
C TYR A 397 -0.29 -33.97 4.74
N GLY A 398 0.54 -35.03 4.69
CA GLY A 398 1.12 -35.61 3.48
C GLY A 398 2.12 -34.69 2.76
N ILE A 399 3.39 -35.10 2.71
CA ILE A 399 4.44 -34.39 1.98
C ILE A 399 4.57 -34.99 0.58
N PHE A 400 4.63 -34.13 -0.44
CA PHE A 400 4.91 -34.56 -1.82
C PHE A 400 5.85 -33.57 -2.52
N ASN A 401 6.55 -34.06 -3.54
CA ASN A 401 7.43 -33.25 -4.39
C ASN A 401 6.61 -32.60 -5.50
N LEU A 402 7.05 -31.44 -5.95
CA LEU A 402 6.53 -30.81 -7.15
C LEU A 402 7.22 -31.39 -8.39
N GLU A 403 6.51 -31.47 -9.51
CA GLU A 403 7.09 -31.84 -10.81
C GLU A 403 6.94 -30.71 -11.85
N ARG A 404 6.15 -29.68 -11.53
CA ARG A 404 5.95 -28.47 -12.35
C ARG A 404 5.47 -27.30 -11.48
N GLY A 405 5.44 -26.12 -12.08
CA GLY A 405 4.87 -24.92 -11.51
C GLY A 405 5.86 -24.05 -10.74
N LEU A 406 5.50 -22.79 -10.57
CA LEU A 406 6.24 -21.77 -9.84
C LEU A 406 5.46 -21.43 -8.55
N ARG A 407 6.17 -21.24 -7.44
CA ARG A 407 5.52 -21.07 -6.13
C ARG A 407 4.96 -19.65 -5.98
N GLN A 408 3.66 -19.54 -5.73
CA GLN A 408 3.06 -18.25 -5.40
C GLN A 408 3.58 -17.73 -4.04
N GLY A 409 4.07 -16.50 -4.02
CA GLY A 409 4.68 -15.88 -2.83
C GLY A 409 6.20 -16.08 -2.71
N ASP A 410 6.80 -16.90 -3.57
CA ASP A 410 8.25 -16.99 -3.74
C ASP A 410 8.77 -15.73 -4.46
N PRO A 411 9.78 -15.02 -3.91
CA PRO A 411 10.37 -13.83 -4.52
C PRO A 411 10.89 -14.03 -5.94
N LEU A 412 11.37 -15.22 -6.29
CA LEU A 412 11.97 -15.51 -7.60
C LEU A 412 10.92 -15.82 -8.67
N SER A 413 9.83 -16.46 -8.27
CA SER A 413 8.80 -16.99 -9.18
C SER A 413 8.20 -15.94 -10.14
N PRO A 414 7.90 -14.69 -9.73
CA PRO A 414 7.42 -13.67 -10.66
C PRO A 414 8.40 -13.40 -11.81
N PHE A 415 9.71 -13.36 -11.55
CA PHE A 415 10.71 -13.08 -12.59
C PHE A 415 10.87 -14.24 -13.56
N LEU A 416 10.84 -15.47 -13.06
CA LEU A 416 10.87 -16.68 -13.91
C LEU A 416 9.64 -16.76 -14.80
N PHE A 417 8.47 -16.40 -14.28
CA PHE A 417 7.25 -16.34 -15.08
C PHE A 417 7.36 -15.34 -16.24
N LEU A 418 8.00 -14.19 -16.01
CA LEU A 418 8.23 -13.20 -17.07
C LEU A 418 9.13 -13.73 -18.19
N LEU A 419 10.13 -14.56 -17.88
CA LEU A 419 10.98 -15.21 -18.90
C LEU A 419 10.15 -16.17 -19.76
N VAL A 420 9.25 -16.95 -19.15
CA VAL A 420 8.33 -17.84 -19.89
C VAL A 420 7.37 -17.04 -20.75
N ALA A 421 6.73 -16.00 -20.19
CA ALA A 421 5.80 -15.13 -20.92
C ALA A 421 6.46 -14.36 -22.08
N LYS A 422 7.77 -14.12 -22.02
CA LYS A 422 8.55 -13.49 -23.11
C LYS A 422 8.49 -14.32 -24.40
N VAL A 423 8.44 -15.64 -24.32
CA VAL A 423 8.37 -16.48 -25.53
C VAL A 423 7.09 -16.18 -26.31
N LEU A 424 5.95 -16.05 -25.62
CA LEU A 424 4.68 -15.66 -26.25
C LEU A 424 4.80 -14.29 -26.96
N ASN A 425 5.44 -13.30 -26.31
CA ASN A 425 5.70 -11.99 -26.91
C ASN A 425 6.49 -12.12 -28.23
N LYS A 426 7.54 -12.93 -28.23
CA LYS A 426 8.39 -13.15 -29.41
C LYS A 426 7.67 -13.94 -30.51
N MET A 427 6.84 -14.92 -30.17
CA MET A 427 5.99 -15.62 -31.16
C MET A 427 5.00 -14.67 -31.85
N ILE A 428 4.42 -13.73 -31.10
CA ILE A 428 3.53 -12.70 -31.64
C ILE A 428 4.31 -11.75 -32.57
N LYS A 429 5.48 -11.26 -32.13
CA LYS A 429 6.32 -10.38 -32.95
C LYS A 429 6.84 -11.06 -34.23
N TYR A 430 7.21 -12.34 -34.14
CA TYR A 430 7.63 -13.15 -35.28
C TYR A 430 6.51 -13.29 -36.32
N SER A 431 5.27 -13.53 -35.85
CA SER A 431 4.12 -13.61 -36.73
C SER A 431 3.75 -12.27 -37.37
N LEU A 432 4.02 -11.15 -36.67
CA LEU A 432 3.90 -9.80 -37.21
C LEU A 432 4.96 -9.53 -38.29
N SER A 433 6.22 -9.90 -38.10
CA SER A 433 7.27 -9.70 -39.11
C SER A 433 7.05 -10.53 -40.37
N ASN A 434 6.41 -11.69 -40.24
CA ASN A 434 6.04 -12.54 -41.37
C ASN A 434 4.74 -12.11 -42.08
N GLY A 435 4.05 -11.07 -41.59
CA GLY A 435 2.82 -10.56 -42.17
C GLY A 435 1.55 -11.35 -41.81
N ASN A 436 1.64 -12.37 -40.95
CA ASN A 436 0.49 -13.18 -40.50
C ASN A 436 -0.37 -12.44 -39.47
N LEU A 437 0.22 -11.50 -38.73
CA LEU A 437 -0.49 -10.58 -37.85
C LEU A 437 -0.30 -9.16 -38.37
N LYS A 438 -1.32 -8.31 -38.25
CA LYS A 438 -1.23 -6.89 -38.60
C LYS A 438 -1.11 -6.02 -37.36
N GLY A 439 -1.75 -6.42 -36.26
CA GLY A 439 -1.91 -5.58 -35.08
C GLY A 439 -2.70 -4.30 -35.39
N ILE A 440 -2.72 -3.37 -34.43
CA ILE A 440 -3.43 -2.10 -34.58
C ILE A 440 -2.42 -0.97 -34.80
N LYS A 441 -2.48 -0.33 -35.98
CA LYS A 441 -1.72 0.89 -36.29
C LYS A 441 -2.52 2.13 -35.93
N ILE A 442 -1.82 3.14 -35.43
CA ILE A 442 -2.40 4.48 -35.19
C ILE A 442 -2.21 5.30 -36.47
N ASN A 443 -3.20 6.12 -36.80
CA ASN A 443 -3.25 6.87 -38.07
C ASN A 443 -2.03 7.80 -38.33
N ASN A 444 -1.28 8.18 -37.29
CA ASN A 444 -0.14 9.09 -37.41
C ASN A 444 1.22 8.37 -37.55
N GLY A 445 1.24 7.06 -37.77
CA GLY A 445 2.46 6.25 -37.92
C GLY A 445 2.87 5.50 -36.66
N GLY A 446 4.05 4.88 -36.69
CA GLY A 446 4.62 4.06 -35.61
C GLY A 446 4.39 2.55 -35.77
N ASP A 447 5.05 1.77 -34.91
CA ASP A 447 4.93 0.31 -34.90
C ASP A 447 3.50 -0.11 -34.52
N PRO A 448 2.93 -1.13 -35.20
CA PRO A 448 1.63 -1.67 -34.83
C PRO A 448 1.65 -2.23 -33.40
N LEU A 449 0.64 -1.87 -32.62
CA LEU A 449 0.44 -2.43 -31.29
C LEU A 449 -0.24 -3.79 -31.41
N THR A 450 0.43 -4.85 -30.98
CA THR A 450 -0.08 -6.23 -31.06
C THR A 450 -0.53 -6.78 -29.72
N HIS A 451 0.12 -6.42 -28.62
CA HIS A 451 -0.22 -6.95 -27.30
C HIS A 451 0.35 -6.10 -26.15
N ILE A 452 -0.25 -6.23 -24.97
CA ILE A 452 0.27 -5.76 -23.69
C ILE A 452 0.15 -6.88 -22.67
N GLN A 453 1.19 -7.04 -21.85
CA GLN A 453 1.22 -8.03 -20.79
C GLN A 453 1.43 -7.36 -19.44
N PHE A 454 0.70 -7.81 -18.43
CA PHE A 454 0.99 -7.54 -17.03
C PHE A 454 1.03 -8.88 -16.29
N ALA A 455 2.22 -9.51 -16.30
CA ALA A 455 2.41 -10.88 -15.86
C ALA A 455 1.48 -11.83 -16.65
N ASP A 456 0.54 -12.50 -15.98
CA ASP A 456 -0.44 -13.41 -16.58
C ASP A 456 -1.59 -12.69 -17.31
N ASP A 457 -1.95 -11.48 -16.87
CA ASP A 457 -2.97 -10.66 -17.54
C ASP A 457 -2.44 -10.19 -18.91
N THR A 458 -2.84 -10.88 -19.98
CA THR A 458 -2.43 -10.58 -21.37
C THR A 458 -3.61 -10.08 -22.20
N ILE A 459 -3.40 -8.98 -22.91
CA ILE A 459 -4.35 -8.44 -23.89
C ILE A 459 -3.69 -8.43 -25.27
N LEU A 460 -4.37 -9.01 -26.26
CA LEU A 460 -3.98 -8.94 -27.67
C LEU A 460 -4.84 -7.92 -28.43
N PHE A 461 -4.23 -7.27 -29.41
CA PHE A 461 -4.81 -6.26 -30.28
C PHE A 461 -4.63 -6.69 -31.73
N GLY A 462 -5.72 -6.73 -32.48
CA GLY A 462 -5.73 -7.20 -33.86
C GLY A 462 -6.74 -6.47 -34.73
N ASP A 463 -6.59 -6.62 -36.03
CA ASP A 463 -7.54 -6.15 -37.03
C ASP A 463 -8.76 -7.08 -37.06
N ASN A 464 -9.83 -6.64 -37.73
CA ASN A 464 -11.08 -7.39 -37.87
C ASN A 464 -10.97 -8.54 -38.89
N SER A 465 -9.86 -9.30 -38.92
CA SER A 465 -9.59 -10.39 -39.88
C SER A 465 -9.81 -11.78 -39.29
N LEU A 466 -10.37 -12.72 -40.08
CA LEU A 466 -10.54 -14.12 -39.67
C LEU A 466 -9.20 -14.88 -39.62
N GLU A 467 -8.30 -14.60 -40.55
CA GLU A 467 -6.96 -15.18 -40.61
C GLU A 467 -6.13 -14.82 -39.37
N GLU A 468 -6.29 -13.59 -38.88
CA GLU A 468 -5.62 -13.12 -37.67
C GLU A 468 -6.14 -13.86 -36.42
N MET A 469 -7.43 -14.21 -36.36
CA MET A 469 -8.00 -15.01 -35.27
C MET A 469 -7.48 -16.45 -35.27
N ALA A 470 -7.39 -17.07 -36.45
CA ALA A 470 -6.81 -18.41 -36.60
C ALA A 470 -5.33 -18.42 -36.21
N THR A 471 -4.58 -17.39 -36.60
CA THR A 471 -3.18 -17.20 -36.21
C THR A 471 -3.02 -17.03 -34.70
N TRP A 472 -3.86 -16.23 -34.05
CA TRP A 472 -3.87 -16.13 -32.58
C TRP A 472 -4.10 -17.47 -31.91
N LYS A 473 -5.11 -18.23 -32.35
CA LYS A 473 -5.41 -19.55 -31.78
C LYS A 473 -4.20 -20.48 -31.90
N SER A 474 -3.61 -20.57 -33.09
CA SER A 474 -2.43 -21.40 -33.34
C SER A 474 -1.25 -21.02 -32.45
N ILE A 475 -0.94 -19.71 -32.31
CA ILE A 475 0.15 -19.24 -31.44
C ILE A 475 -0.10 -19.62 -29.98
N LEU A 476 -1.34 -19.43 -29.50
CA LEU A 476 -1.71 -19.67 -28.11
C LEU A 476 -1.71 -21.17 -27.76
N GLU A 477 -2.17 -22.02 -28.67
CA GLU A 477 -2.11 -23.49 -28.52
C GLU A 477 -0.67 -23.99 -28.50
N GLN A 478 0.16 -23.60 -29.48
CA GLN A 478 1.58 -23.97 -29.53
C GLN A 478 2.34 -23.49 -28.29
N PHE A 479 2.09 -22.26 -27.84
CA PHE A 479 2.70 -21.74 -26.62
C PHE A 479 2.23 -22.51 -25.38
N GLY A 480 0.94 -22.85 -25.31
CA GLY A 480 0.38 -23.62 -24.19
C GLY A 480 0.95 -25.03 -24.11
N ASP A 481 1.11 -25.70 -25.25
CA ASP A 481 1.69 -27.03 -25.35
C ASP A 481 3.18 -27.05 -24.98
N ALA A 482 3.94 -26.02 -25.36
CA ALA A 482 5.36 -25.94 -25.01
C ALA A 482 5.60 -25.51 -23.55
N SER A 483 4.87 -24.50 -23.07
CA SER A 483 5.10 -23.91 -21.74
C SER A 483 4.36 -24.62 -20.59
N GLY A 484 3.34 -25.41 -20.91
CA GLY A 484 2.41 -26.00 -19.94
C GLY A 484 1.31 -25.04 -19.49
N LEU A 485 1.31 -23.77 -19.92
CA LEU A 485 0.29 -22.78 -19.58
C LEU A 485 -1.00 -23.05 -20.35
N LYS A 486 -2.08 -23.33 -19.63
CA LYS A 486 -3.39 -23.57 -20.23
C LYS A 486 -4.28 -22.34 -20.15
N LEU A 487 -4.91 -21.99 -21.26
CA LEU A 487 -5.93 -20.96 -21.29
C LEU A 487 -7.26 -21.49 -20.76
N ASN A 488 -7.96 -20.64 -20.02
CA ASN A 488 -9.36 -20.85 -19.67
C ASN A 488 -10.24 -20.15 -20.71
N TRP A 489 -10.56 -20.86 -21.79
CA TRP A 489 -11.35 -20.33 -22.89
C TRP A 489 -12.73 -19.77 -22.46
N ASP A 490 -13.34 -20.34 -21.41
CA ASP A 490 -14.61 -19.85 -20.85
C ASP A 490 -14.50 -18.50 -20.15
N LYS A 491 -13.30 -18.13 -19.72
CA LYS A 491 -12.98 -16.84 -19.09
C LYS A 491 -12.28 -15.88 -20.03
N CYS A 492 -11.72 -16.36 -21.14
CA CYS A 492 -11.23 -15.50 -22.22
C CYS A 492 -12.40 -14.74 -22.85
N GLN A 493 -12.18 -13.46 -23.14
CA GLN A 493 -13.22 -12.56 -23.66
C GLN A 493 -12.70 -11.79 -24.88
N LEU A 494 -13.51 -11.77 -25.94
CA LEU A 494 -13.26 -10.99 -27.16
C LEU A 494 -14.16 -9.76 -27.20
N PHE A 495 -13.57 -8.59 -27.35
CA PHE A 495 -14.27 -7.31 -27.45
C PHE A 495 -14.06 -6.70 -28.83
N GLY A 496 -15.15 -6.27 -29.47
CA GLY A 496 -15.12 -5.54 -30.74
C GLY A 496 -15.26 -4.03 -30.55
N ILE A 497 -14.47 -3.26 -31.28
CA ILE A 497 -14.58 -1.80 -31.35
C ILE A 497 -14.98 -1.42 -32.76
N ASN A 498 -16.16 -0.79 -32.88
CA ASN A 498 -16.79 -0.49 -34.17
C ASN A 498 -17.05 -1.75 -35.03
N VAL A 499 -17.18 -2.92 -34.40
CA VAL A 499 -17.52 -4.21 -35.02
C VAL A 499 -18.95 -4.59 -34.60
N SER A 500 -19.73 -5.17 -35.51
CA SER A 500 -21.08 -5.66 -35.20
C SER A 500 -21.04 -6.88 -34.27
N LEU A 501 -22.12 -7.11 -33.51
CA LEU A 501 -22.16 -8.25 -32.57
C LEU A 501 -22.15 -9.61 -33.27
N ASP A 502 -22.74 -9.70 -34.47
CA ASP A 502 -22.76 -10.92 -35.27
C ASP A 502 -21.34 -11.28 -35.75
N GLU A 503 -20.63 -10.29 -36.27
CA GLU A 503 -19.23 -10.41 -36.67
C GLU A 503 -18.30 -10.78 -35.51
N LEU A 504 -18.54 -10.19 -34.33
CA LEU A 504 -17.77 -10.47 -33.13
C LEU A 504 -18.02 -11.92 -32.65
N SER A 505 -19.26 -12.39 -32.73
CA SER A 505 -19.64 -13.75 -32.32
C SER A 505 -19.02 -14.81 -33.22
N LEU A 506 -18.98 -14.57 -34.54
CA LEU A 506 -18.28 -15.44 -35.50
C LEU A 506 -16.79 -15.59 -35.14
N ARG A 507 -16.12 -14.47 -34.84
CA ARG A 507 -14.69 -14.45 -34.49
C ARG A 507 -14.41 -15.08 -33.15
N ALA A 508 -15.28 -14.85 -32.17
CA ALA A 508 -15.21 -15.49 -30.87
C ALA A 508 -15.33 -17.02 -31.01
N GLY A 509 -16.17 -17.50 -31.93
CA GLY A 509 -16.32 -18.91 -32.28
C GLY A 509 -15.05 -19.56 -32.83
N ILE A 510 -14.25 -18.87 -33.65
CA ILE A 510 -12.97 -19.41 -34.17
C ILE A 510 -12.00 -19.69 -33.03
N ILE A 511 -11.89 -18.75 -32.09
CA ILE A 511 -10.98 -18.82 -30.94
C ILE A 511 -11.55 -19.72 -29.81
N ASN A 512 -12.84 -20.06 -29.86
CA ASN A 512 -13.60 -20.72 -28.79
C ASN A 512 -13.72 -19.88 -27.51
N CYS A 513 -13.86 -18.56 -27.62
CA CYS A 513 -14.00 -17.66 -26.46
C CYS A 513 -15.35 -16.94 -26.45
N LYS A 514 -15.66 -16.18 -25.38
CA LYS A 514 -16.91 -15.43 -25.26
C LYS A 514 -16.80 -14.05 -25.92
N ALA A 515 -17.76 -13.70 -26.77
CA ALA A 515 -17.95 -12.33 -27.23
C ALA A 515 -18.54 -11.47 -26.10
N ASP A 516 -17.97 -10.30 -25.85
CA ASP A 516 -18.42 -9.37 -24.79
C ASP A 516 -18.35 -7.91 -25.26
N VAL A 517 -19.03 -7.01 -24.53
CA VAL A 517 -19.21 -5.60 -24.89
C VAL A 517 -18.48 -4.69 -23.89
N LEU A 518 -17.89 -3.61 -24.40
CA LEU A 518 -17.27 -2.59 -23.53
C LEU A 518 -18.31 -1.93 -22.58
N PRO A 519 -17.95 -1.64 -21.32
CA PRO A 519 -16.60 -1.56 -20.78
C PRO A 519 -16.01 -2.88 -20.27
N MET A 520 -14.74 -3.13 -20.58
CA MET A 520 -14.01 -4.28 -20.07
C MET A 520 -13.29 -3.97 -18.75
N SER A 521 -13.18 -4.95 -17.84
CA SER A 521 -12.37 -4.84 -16.63
C SER A 521 -10.93 -5.26 -16.90
N TYR A 522 -9.97 -4.35 -16.74
CA TYR A 522 -8.54 -4.63 -16.86
C TYR A 522 -7.77 -3.98 -15.71
N LEU A 523 -6.97 -4.78 -14.99
CA LEU A 523 -6.21 -4.37 -13.81
C LEU A 523 -7.05 -3.61 -12.76
N GLY A 524 -8.35 -3.93 -12.66
CA GLY A 524 -9.28 -3.28 -11.73
C GLY A 524 -9.92 -1.97 -12.22
N PHE A 525 -9.72 -1.59 -13.48
CA PHE A 525 -10.36 -0.45 -14.13
C PHE A 525 -11.40 -0.87 -15.19
N PRO A 526 -12.57 -0.21 -15.25
CA PRO A 526 -13.52 -0.39 -16.34
C PRO A 526 -13.15 0.49 -17.54
N ILE A 527 -12.48 -0.09 -18.53
CA ILE A 527 -11.96 0.60 -19.71
C ILE A 527 -13.03 0.64 -20.81
N GLY A 528 -13.13 1.77 -21.52
CA GLY A 528 -14.06 1.95 -22.64
C GLY A 528 -15.47 2.37 -22.24
N SER A 529 -15.68 2.79 -20.99
CA SER A 529 -17.00 3.20 -20.46
C SER A 529 -17.54 4.46 -21.13
N LYS A 530 -18.81 4.40 -21.58
CA LYS A 530 -19.57 5.53 -22.17
C LYS A 530 -20.27 6.41 -21.11
N GLY A 531 -20.22 6.01 -19.82
CA GLY A 531 -21.00 6.63 -18.74
C GLY A 531 -20.39 7.87 -18.07
N ALA A 532 -21.23 8.61 -17.33
CA ALA A 532 -20.87 9.83 -16.60
C ALA A 532 -19.63 9.66 -15.71
N LYS A 533 -18.84 10.74 -15.55
CA LYS A 533 -17.57 10.71 -14.79
C LYS A 533 -17.71 10.18 -13.36
N SER A 534 -18.86 10.40 -12.72
CA SER A 534 -19.16 9.95 -11.36
C SER A 534 -19.32 8.43 -11.21
N LYS A 535 -19.97 7.75 -12.17
CA LYS A 535 -20.27 6.31 -12.07
C LYS A 535 -19.03 5.44 -11.96
N LEU A 536 -17.93 5.87 -12.58
CA LEU A 536 -16.62 5.22 -12.48
C LEU A 536 -16.13 5.07 -11.03
N TRP A 537 -16.50 6.01 -10.16
CA TRP A 537 -16.04 6.06 -8.77
C TRP A 537 -16.95 5.33 -7.79
N ASP A 538 -18.11 4.84 -8.23
CA ASP A 538 -19.06 4.13 -7.37
C ASP A 538 -18.45 2.87 -6.76
N VAL A 539 -17.61 2.15 -7.51
CA VAL A 539 -16.86 0.98 -7.02
C VAL A 539 -15.98 1.35 -5.82
N VAL A 540 -15.29 2.49 -5.89
CA VAL A 540 -14.44 2.99 -4.79
C VAL A 540 -15.29 3.41 -3.60
N ILE A 541 -16.39 4.12 -3.84
CA ILE A 541 -17.32 4.57 -2.79
C ILE A 541 -17.95 3.38 -2.07
N GLN A 542 -18.36 2.35 -2.80
CA GLN A 542 -18.92 1.12 -2.24
C GLN A 542 -17.89 0.38 -1.38
N LYS A 543 -16.64 0.25 -1.84
CA LYS A 543 -15.54 -0.33 -1.03
C LYS A 543 -15.33 0.44 0.28
N ILE A 544 -15.37 1.78 0.23
CA ILE A 544 -15.29 2.61 1.45
C ILE A 544 -16.48 2.31 2.38
N LYS A 545 -17.71 2.28 1.85
CA LYS A 545 -18.92 1.99 2.64
C LYS A 545 -18.87 0.60 3.29
N GLN A 546 -18.46 -0.43 2.55
CA GLN A 546 -18.32 -1.80 3.05
C GLN A 546 -17.28 -1.89 4.18
N ARG A 547 -16.11 -1.25 4.03
CA ARG A 547 -15.09 -1.19 5.09
C ARG A 547 -15.61 -0.47 6.33
N LEU A 548 -16.33 0.64 6.15
CA LEU A 548 -16.94 1.40 7.24
C LEU A 548 -18.03 0.60 7.98
N ALA A 549 -18.83 -0.20 7.26
CA ALA A 549 -19.87 -1.04 7.83
C ALA A 549 -19.29 -2.20 8.68
N GLY A 550 -18.17 -2.79 8.24
CA GLY A 550 -17.49 -3.86 8.96
C GLY A 550 -16.84 -3.45 10.29
N TRP A 551 -16.67 -2.15 10.55
CA TRP A 551 -16.01 -1.66 11.76
C TRP A 551 -17.01 -1.40 12.89
N LYS A 552 -16.90 -2.17 13.99
CA LYS A 552 -17.68 -1.97 15.22
C LYS A 552 -17.33 -0.64 15.88
N ARG A 553 -18.01 0.43 15.46
CA ARG A 553 -17.73 1.81 15.83
C ARG A 553 -17.77 2.12 17.33
N LYS A 554 -18.55 1.35 18.10
CA LYS A 554 -18.69 1.48 19.56
C LYS A 554 -17.39 1.11 20.32
N THR A 555 -16.52 0.29 19.74
CA THR A 555 -15.26 -0.14 20.39
C THR A 555 -14.04 0.71 20.00
N LEU A 556 -14.16 1.59 19.00
CA LEU A 556 -13.04 2.37 18.47
C LEU A 556 -12.98 3.79 19.04
N SER A 557 -11.82 4.12 19.62
CA SER A 557 -11.48 5.49 20.05
C SER A 557 -11.39 6.48 18.87
N ILE A 558 -11.51 7.79 19.14
CA ILE A 558 -11.36 8.83 18.11
C ILE A 558 -9.99 8.79 17.43
N GLY A 559 -8.92 8.52 18.19
CA GLY A 559 -7.58 8.32 17.67
C GLY A 559 -7.49 7.10 16.75
N GLY A 560 -8.09 5.97 17.14
CA GLY A 560 -8.17 4.77 16.31
C GLY A 560 -8.90 5.00 14.99
N ARG A 561 -10.00 5.78 15.02
CA ARG A 561 -10.72 6.18 13.79
C ARG A 561 -9.86 7.05 12.88
N LEU A 562 -9.11 8.00 13.44
CA LEU A 562 -8.20 8.85 12.67
C LEU A 562 -7.09 8.02 12.00
N VAL A 563 -6.51 7.05 12.71
CA VAL A 563 -5.52 6.12 12.15
C VAL A 563 -6.11 5.34 10.97
N LEU A 564 -7.30 4.76 11.13
CA LEU A 564 -7.98 4.01 10.06
C LEU A 564 -8.34 4.88 8.84
N ILE A 565 -8.70 6.15 9.05
CA ILE A 565 -8.91 7.10 7.94
C ILE A 565 -7.61 7.26 7.16
N LYS A 566 -6.49 7.51 7.85
CA LYS A 566 -5.20 7.77 7.20
C LYS A 566 -4.62 6.54 6.51
N SER A 567 -4.68 5.38 7.14
CA SER A 567 -4.01 4.16 6.65
C SER A 567 -4.88 3.36 5.66
N VAL A 568 -6.21 3.34 5.86
CA VAL A 568 -7.12 2.50 5.07
C VAL A 568 -8.01 3.33 4.16
N ILE A 569 -8.82 4.25 4.70
CA ILE A 569 -9.83 4.92 3.86
C ILE A 569 -9.18 5.84 2.83
N ALA A 570 -8.15 6.59 3.22
CA ALA A 570 -7.47 7.55 2.36
C ALA A 570 -6.49 6.90 1.37
N SER A 571 -6.27 5.58 1.45
CA SER A 571 -5.47 4.81 0.50
C SER A 571 -6.31 4.11 -0.57
N LEU A 572 -7.57 3.74 -0.28
CA LEU A 572 -8.47 3.08 -1.23
C LEU A 572 -8.67 3.84 -2.57
N PRO A 573 -8.84 5.18 -2.59
CA PRO A 573 -9.03 5.91 -3.84
C PRO A 573 -7.75 6.14 -4.63
N LEU A 574 -6.56 5.93 -4.04
CA LEU A 574 -5.29 6.34 -4.65
C LEU A 574 -5.07 5.69 -6.02
N TYR A 575 -5.45 4.42 -6.15
CA TYR A 575 -5.33 3.68 -7.41
C TYR A 575 -6.16 4.33 -8.54
N PHE A 576 -7.39 4.76 -8.27
CA PHE A 576 -8.20 5.46 -9.27
C PHE A 576 -7.74 6.91 -9.48
N MET A 577 -7.32 7.60 -8.41
CA MET A 577 -6.80 8.96 -8.46
C MET A 577 -5.48 9.09 -9.20
N SER A 578 -4.74 8.00 -9.36
CA SER A 578 -3.52 8.02 -10.17
C SER A 578 -3.75 8.06 -11.66
N LEU A 579 -4.95 7.74 -12.16
CA LEU A 579 -5.24 7.75 -13.59
C LEU A 579 -6.35 8.74 -13.98
N PHE A 580 -7.33 8.93 -13.10
CA PHE A 580 -8.51 9.75 -13.40
C PHE A 580 -8.62 10.99 -12.52
N LYS A 581 -9.11 12.08 -13.10
CA LYS A 581 -9.48 13.29 -12.35
C LYS A 581 -10.82 13.06 -11.66
N ALA A 582 -10.80 13.01 -10.33
CA ALA A 582 -11.99 12.82 -9.53
C ALA A 582 -12.90 14.05 -9.61
N PRO A 583 -14.18 13.90 -9.99
CA PRO A 583 -15.13 15.01 -9.95
C PRO A 583 -15.25 15.60 -8.54
N LYS A 584 -15.44 16.92 -8.44
CA LYS A 584 -15.61 17.62 -7.14
C LYS A 584 -16.72 16.99 -6.28
N LEU A 585 -17.81 16.56 -6.90
CA LEU A 585 -18.91 15.85 -6.22
C LEU A 585 -18.45 14.54 -5.56
N VAL A 586 -17.65 13.74 -6.27
CA VAL A 586 -17.11 12.47 -5.77
C VAL A 586 -16.13 12.70 -4.62
N LEU A 587 -15.22 13.67 -4.76
CA LEU A 587 -14.30 14.06 -3.70
C LEU A 587 -15.05 14.47 -2.43
N ASN A 588 -16.05 15.35 -2.58
CA ASN A 588 -16.90 15.80 -1.48
C ASN A 588 -17.67 14.63 -0.83
N GLN A 589 -18.12 13.65 -1.61
CA GLN A 589 -18.81 12.48 -1.11
C GLN A 589 -17.88 11.57 -0.28
N MET A 590 -16.65 11.32 -0.75
CA MET A 590 -15.65 10.55 -0.01
C MET A 590 -15.23 11.27 1.28
N GLU A 591 -14.97 12.57 1.22
CA GLU A 591 -14.63 13.37 2.39
C GLU A 591 -15.81 13.45 3.38
N LYS A 592 -17.06 13.51 2.90
CA LYS A 592 -18.26 13.40 3.74
C LYS A 592 -18.29 12.10 4.52
N LEU A 593 -17.97 10.96 3.89
CA LEU A 593 -17.90 9.65 4.56
C LEU A 593 -16.78 9.60 5.60
N MET A 594 -15.58 10.12 5.29
CA MET A 594 -14.47 10.23 6.24
C MET A 594 -14.82 11.10 7.45
N ARG A 595 -15.43 12.27 7.20
CA ARG A 595 -15.89 13.20 8.23
C ARG A 595 -16.94 12.58 9.13
N GLN A 596 -17.94 11.93 8.52
CA GLN A 596 -18.97 11.20 9.24
C GLN A 596 -18.34 10.13 10.12
N PHE A 597 -17.43 9.30 9.57
CA PHE A 597 -16.72 8.26 10.31
C PHE A 597 -15.98 8.81 11.54
N LEU A 598 -15.16 9.86 11.37
CA LEU A 598 -14.41 10.51 12.44
C LEU A 598 -15.31 10.97 13.59
N TRP A 599 -16.28 11.84 13.30
CA TRP A 599 -17.13 12.48 14.31
C TRP A 599 -18.28 11.61 14.84
N GLY A 600 -18.44 10.40 14.30
CA GLY A 600 -19.42 9.44 14.81
C GLY A 600 -20.82 9.57 14.23
N GLY A 601 -21.02 10.29 13.12
CA GLY A 601 -22.30 10.30 12.39
C GLY A 601 -22.36 9.11 11.42
N GLY A 602 -23.41 8.29 11.46
CA GLY A 602 -23.65 7.26 10.42
C GLY A 602 -24.81 6.32 10.73
N MET A 603 -25.60 6.04 9.69
CA MET A 603 -26.77 5.15 9.47
C MET A 603 -27.88 5.05 10.55
N CYS A 604 -27.57 5.11 11.85
CA CYS A 604 -28.54 4.96 12.93
C CYS A 604 -29.27 6.27 13.32
N GLY A 605 -29.63 7.11 12.35
CA GLY A 605 -30.54 8.26 12.53
C GLY A 605 -30.02 9.49 13.32
N ARG A 606 -29.09 9.36 14.28
CA ARG A 606 -28.64 10.50 15.10
C ARG A 606 -27.37 11.17 14.54
N LYS A 607 -27.51 12.37 13.98
CA LYS A 607 -26.39 13.22 13.52
C LYS A 607 -25.55 13.69 14.72
N LYS A 608 -24.37 13.10 14.94
CA LYS A 608 -23.38 13.68 15.86
C LYS A 608 -22.77 14.95 15.27
N ILE A 609 -22.61 15.99 16.11
CA ILE A 609 -22.11 17.30 15.72
C ILE A 609 -20.64 17.22 15.29
N CYS A 610 -20.32 17.70 14.09
CA CYS A 610 -18.94 17.90 13.65
C CYS A 610 -18.38 19.15 14.35
N ARG A 611 -17.36 18.99 15.19
CA ARG A 611 -16.84 20.08 16.04
C ARG A 611 -15.88 21.03 15.31
N VAL A 612 -15.13 20.51 14.34
CA VAL A 612 -14.15 21.27 13.55
C VAL A 612 -14.46 21.10 12.07
N THR A 613 -14.30 22.17 11.29
CA THR A 613 -14.47 22.14 9.84
C THR A 613 -13.48 21.19 9.19
N TRP A 614 -13.91 20.53 8.10
CA TRP A 614 -13.07 19.53 7.44
C TRP A 614 -11.80 20.14 6.83
N SER A 615 -11.86 21.39 6.35
CA SER A 615 -10.69 22.13 5.86
C SER A 615 -9.59 22.21 6.92
N LYS A 616 -9.92 22.62 8.15
CA LYS A 616 -8.97 22.66 9.28
C LYS A 616 -8.48 21.27 9.69
N VAL A 617 -9.36 20.26 9.68
CA VAL A 617 -8.98 18.85 9.95
C VAL A 617 -7.96 18.34 8.92
N SER A 618 -8.14 18.72 7.65
CA SER A 618 -7.35 18.21 6.54
C SER A 618 -5.96 18.83 6.41
N ASN A 619 -5.71 19.93 7.11
CA ASN A 619 -4.40 20.57 7.09
C ASN A 619 -3.29 19.61 7.59
N PRO A 620 -2.04 19.78 7.12
CA PRO A 620 -0.88 19.14 7.72
C PRO A 620 -0.83 19.39 9.24
N ILE A 621 -0.23 18.47 9.98
CA ILE A 621 -0.03 18.63 11.43
C ILE A 621 0.76 19.92 11.73
N VAL A 622 1.75 20.24 10.88
CA VAL A 622 2.56 21.46 10.93
C VAL A 622 1.76 22.74 10.68
N ALA A 623 0.62 22.64 9.99
CA ALA A 623 -0.31 23.76 9.77
C ALA A 623 -1.50 23.70 10.75
N GLY A 624 -1.36 22.92 11.83
CA GLY A 624 -2.35 22.79 12.88
C GLY A 624 -3.51 21.83 12.60
N GLY A 625 -3.50 21.06 11.51
CA GLY A 625 -4.56 20.07 11.24
C GLY A 625 -4.31 18.69 11.87
N LEU A 626 -5.11 17.71 11.47
CA LEU A 626 -4.94 16.31 11.89
C LEU A 626 -4.07 15.50 10.92
N GLY A 627 -3.53 16.10 9.86
CA GLY A 627 -2.72 15.41 8.85
C GLY A 627 -3.51 14.43 7.99
N VAL A 628 -4.79 14.72 7.73
CA VAL A 628 -5.61 14.00 6.75
C VAL A 628 -5.54 14.77 5.43
N THR A 629 -4.56 14.47 4.58
CA THR A 629 -4.36 15.21 3.33
C THR A 629 -5.65 15.30 2.50
N PRO A 630 -6.03 16.49 2.00
CA PRO A 630 -7.17 16.66 1.12
C PRO A 630 -7.09 15.74 -0.11
N LEU A 631 -8.20 15.08 -0.44
CA LEU A 631 -8.22 14.14 -1.56
C LEU A 631 -7.98 14.84 -2.90
N LYS A 632 -8.41 16.11 -3.01
CA LYS A 632 -8.12 16.97 -4.17
C LYS A 632 -6.62 17.08 -4.43
N PHE A 633 -5.82 17.39 -3.41
CA PHE A 633 -4.38 17.57 -3.57
C PHE A 633 -3.67 16.24 -3.90
N LYS A 634 -4.13 15.14 -3.31
CA LYS A 634 -3.64 13.80 -3.65
C LYS A 634 -3.88 13.47 -5.12
N ASN A 635 -5.10 13.71 -5.62
CA ASN A 635 -5.42 13.42 -7.02
C ASN A 635 -4.61 14.28 -7.99
N ILE A 636 -4.46 15.58 -7.69
CA ILE A 636 -3.64 16.49 -8.49
C ILE A 636 -2.18 16.05 -8.53
N ALA A 637 -1.56 15.83 -7.37
CA ALA A 637 -0.15 15.43 -7.31
C ALA A 637 0.12 14.08 -7.98
N LEU A 638 -0.84 13.15 -7.94
CA LEU A 638 -0.74 11.87 -8.64
C LEU A 638 -0.84 12.03 -10.16
N LEU A 639 -1.75 12.88 -10.66
CA LEU A 639 -1.87 13.17 -12.09
C LEU A 639 -0.65 13.92 -12.64
N SER A 640 -0.11 14.86 -11.86
CA SER A 640 1.14 15.57 -12.20
C SER A 640 2.33 14.64 -12.44
N LYS A 641 2.35 13.45 -11.82
CA LYS A 641 3.40 12.44 -12.04
C LYS A 641 3.43 11.97 -13.50
N TRP A 642 2.29 11.87 -14.18
CA TRP A 642 2.26 11.47 -15.59
C TRP A 642 2.88 12.49 -16.52
N ILE A 643 2.65 13.78 -16.23
CA ILE A 643 3.26 14.87 -16.97
C ILE A 643 4.77 14.82 -16.79
N TRP A 644 5.26 14.61 -15.56
CA TRP A 644 6.68 14.40 -15.31
C TRP A 644 7.24 13.18 -16.08
N LYS A 645 6.52 12.05 -16.07
CA LYS A 645 6.91 10.85 -16.83
C LYS A 645 6.98 11.09 -18.33
N LEU A 646 6.09 11.91 -18.89
CA LEU A 646 6.12 12.30 -20.29
C LEU A 646 7.43 13.00 -20.64
N TYR A 647 7.94 13.85 -19.74
CA TYR A 647 9.18 14.60 -19.95
C TYR A 647 10.47 13.77 -19.78
N ILE A 648 10.43 12.62 -19.11
CA ILE A 648 11.60 11.75 -18.94
C ILE A 648 11.92 11.07 -20.29
N PRO A 649 13.19 11.02 -20.75
CA PRO A 649 13.58 10.48 -22.07
C PRO A 649 13.45 8.95 -22.24
N LYS A 650 12.63 8.27 -21.42
CA LYS A 650 12.38 6.83 -21.57
C LYS A 650 11.38 6.56 -22.71
N SER A 651 11.69 5.58 -23.55
CA SER A 651 10.74 5.00 -24.52
C SER A 651 9.80 4.06 -23.78
N GLU A 652 8.56 4.49 -23.58
CA GLU A 652 7.50 3.65 -23.01
C GLU A 652 6.34 3.59 -24.02
N VAL A 653 5.67 2.45 -24.13
CA VAL A 653 4.62 2.20 -25.16
C VAL A 653 3.52 3.26 -25.10
N TRP A 654 2.98 3.56 -23.91
CA TRP A 654 1.95 4.60 -23.74
C TRP A 654 2.45 5.99 -24.15
N LYS A 655 3.74 6.28 -23.92
CA LYS A 655 4.33 7.57 -24.27
C LYS A 655 4.44 7.72 -25.77
N ARG A 656 4.94 6.70 -26.48
CA ARG A 656 4.95 6.68 -27.95
C ARG A 656 3.55 6.85 -28.51
N LEU A 657 2.57 6.12 -27.95
CA LEU A 657 1.17 6.21 -28.35
C LEU A 657 0.59 7.63 -28.18
N VAL A 658 0.82 8.26 -27.02
CA VAL A 658 0.37 9.62 -26.71
C VAL A 658 1.05 10.65 -27.62
N MET A 659 2.37 10.51 -27.86
CA MET A 659 3.11 11.39 -28.76
C MET A 659 2.68 11.25 -30.21
N LEU A 660 2.43 10.03 -30.70
CA LEU A 660 1.91 9.82 -32.06
C LEU A 660 0.51 10.40 -32.21
N ARG A 661 -0.33 10.26 -31.19
CA ARG A 661 -1.74 10.68 -31.26
C ARG A 661 -1.92 12.20 -31.14
N TYR A 662 -1.11 12.85 -30.32
CA TYR A 662 -1.30 14.26 -29.94
C TYR A 662 -0.11 15.16 -30.23
N GLY A 663 1.08 14.61 -30.50
CA GLY A 663 2.29 15.36 -30.81
C GLY A 663 2.27 15.91 -32.23
N SER A 664 3.00 17.02 -32.41
CA SER A 664 3.39 17.55 -33.72
C SER A 664 4.43 16.61 -34.36
N LYS A 665 4.45 16.50 -35.70
CA LYS A 665 5.47 15.73 -36.46
C LYS A 665 6.91 16.18 -36.16
N SER A 666 7.08 17.37 -35.58
CA SER A 666 8.34 17.85 -35.01
C SER A 666 8.14 18.26 -33.55
N ASP A 667 9.00 17.68 -32.71
CA ASP A 667 9.37 18.11 -31.36
C ASP A 667 8.39 17.91 -30.20
N TRP A 668 9.03 17.79 -29.03
CA TRP A 668 8.49 17.79 -27.68
C TRP A 668 7.86 19.14 -27.33
N ALA A 669 6.95 19.61 -28.18
CA ALA A 669 6.34 20.91 -28.06
C ALA A 669 5.74 21.05 -26.65
N PRO A 670 5.96 22.19 -25.98
CA PRO A 670 5.43 22.42 -24.65
C PRO A 670 3.93 22.12 -24.68
N ILE A 671 3.40 21.52 -23.61
CA ILE A 671 1.97 21.18 -23.39
C ILE A 671 0.99 22.29 -23.83
N ASN A 672 1.47 23.52 -23.97
CA ASN A 672 0.79 24.67 -24.53
C ASN A 672 0.32 24.49 -26.01
N SER A 673 0.91 23.59 -26.81
CA SER A 673 0.46 23.33 -28.19
C SER A 673 -0.66 22.28 -28.28
N PHE A 674 -0.83 21.44 -27.26
CA PHE A 674 -1.87 20.39 -27.22
C PHE A 674 -3.30 20.97 -27.13
N TYR A 675 -3.45 22.25 -26.79
CA TYR A 675 -4.74 22.95 -26.73
C TYR A 675 -5.42 23.11 -28.10
N LEU A 676 -4.66 23.04 -29.21
CA LEU A 676 -5.21 23.21 -30.55
C LEU A 676 -5.98 21.98 -31.06
N VAL A 677 -5.91 20.83 -30.38
CA VAL A 677 -6.58 19.58 -30.78
C VAL A 677 -7.74 19.23 -29.82
N SER A 678 -8.60 20.20 -29.49
CA SER A 678 -9.60 20.04 -28.42
C SER A 678 -10.69 18.98 -28.70
N SER A 679 -10.94 18.63 -29.97
CA SER A 679 -12.03 17.73 -30.36
C SER A 679 -11.66 16.23 -30.38
N LYS A 680 -10.38 15.85 -30.39
CA LYS A 680 -9.92 14.44 -30.57
C LYS A 680 -9.20 13.80 -29.37
N ILE A 681 -9.15 14.47 -28.21
CA ILE A 681 -8.47 13.96 -27.00
C ILE A 681 -9.33 12.94 -26.26
N SER A 682 -8.73 11.82 -25.87
CA SER A 682 -9.37 10.79 -25.05
C SER A 682 -9.82 11.33 -23.68
N ARG A 683 -10.67 10.58 -22.98
CA ARG A 683 -11.06 10.93 -21.62
C ARG A 683 -9.88 10.96 -20.64
N THR A 684 -8.98 9.99 -20.76
CA THR A 684 -7.81 9.85 -19.87
C THR A 684 -6.75 10.90 -20.21
N GLY A 685 -6.53 11.15 -21.50
CA GLY A 685 -5.76 12.28 -22.02
C GLY A 685 -6.32 13.63 -21.56
N LYS A 686 -7.64 13.85 -21.53
CA LYS A 686 -8.23 15.09 -20.98
C LYS A 686 -7.99 15.25 -19.48
N ASP A 687 -8.08 14.17 -18.71
CA ASP A 687 -7.88 14.21 -17.26
C ASP A 687 -6.39 14.41 -16.88
N ILE A 688 -5.45 13.91 -17.69
CA ILE A 688 -3.99 14.00 -17.47
C ILE A 688 -3.38 15.25 -18.15
N LEU A 689 -3.63 15.43 -19.45
CA LEU A 689 -3.03 16.49 -20.30
C LEU A 689 -3.83 17.80 -20.26
N GLY A 690 -5.16 17.73 -20.08
CA GLY A 690 -6.03 18.91 -19.98
C GLY A 690 -5.97 19.65 -18.62
N PHE A 691 -5.09 19.22 -17.71
CA PHE A 691 -5.05 19.68 -16.32
C PHE A 691 -4.26 20.99 -16.11
N LYS A 692 -3.51 21.47 -17.10
CA LYS A 692 -2.67 22.68 -16.97
C LYS A 692 -3.47 24.01 -17.01
N LEU A 693 -4.81 23.96 -17.12
CA LEU A 693 -5.73 25.12 -17.06
C LEU A 693 -6.47 25.32 -15.73
N ASP A 694 -6.38 24.39 -14.76
CA ASP A 694 -6.88 24.67 -13.40
C ASP A 694 -5.79 25.42 -12.62
N ASP A 695 -6.13 26.51 -11.93
CA ASP A 695 -5.25 27.37 -11.10
C ASP A 695 -4.34 26.61 -10.09
N ILE A 696 -4.62 25.33 -9.84
CA ILE A 696 -3.92 24.49 -8.86
C ILE A 696 -2.97 23.50 -9.56
N GLY A 697 -3.14 23.20 -10.84
CA GLY A 697 -2.23 22.34 -11.60
C GLY A 697 -0.92 23.03 -11.95
N SER A 698 -0.97 24.35 -12.17
CA SER A 698 0.20 25.22 -12.27
C SER A 698 1.05 25.24 -10.99
N LEU A 699 0.46 24.94 -9.82
CA LEU A 699 1.22 24.87 -8.55
C LEU A 699 2.13 23.63 -8.44
N CYS A 700 1.89 22.58 -9.22
CA CYS A 700 2.74 21.37 -9.23
C CYS A 700 3.58 21.23 -10.50
N CYS A 701 3.10 21.77 -11.63
CA CYS A 701 3.66 21.61 -12.97
C CYS A 701 3.81 22.94 -13.73
N GLY A 702 3.74 24.07 -13.02
CA GLY A 702 3.92 25.40 -13.61
C GLY A 702 5.38 25.84 -13.68
N PRO A 703 5.64 26.96 -14.38
CA PRO A 703 6.98 27.48 -14.64
C PRO A 703 7.86 27.60 -13.38
N ASN A 704 7.26 27.94 -12.24
CA ASN A 704 8.00 28.16 -10.99
C ASN A 704 8.47 26.89 -10.26
N MET A 705 8.03 25.69 -10.66
CA MET A 705 8.41 24.45 -9.98
C MET A 705 9.30 23.56 -10.84
N TRP A 706 9.33 23.75 -12.16
CA TRP A 706 10.06 22.91 -13.11
C TRP A 706 11.04 23.78 -13.87
N LYS A 707 12.27 23.31 -14.01
CA LYS A 707 13.30 24.00 -14.79
C LYS A 707 14.00 22.97 -15.66
N TRP A 708 14.41 23.36 -16.86
CA TRP A 708 15.30 22.57 -17.69
C TRP A 708 16.75 22.85 -17.29
N GLU A 709 17.49 21.77 -17.05
CA GLU A 709 18.94 21.78 -16.94
C GLU A 709 19.51 21.44 -18.32
N ILE A 710 20.31 22.37 -18.85
CA ILE A 710 20.86 22.28 -20.20
C ILE A 710 21.92 21.17 -20.25
N GLY A 711 21.75 20.27 -21.21
CA GLY A 711 22.75 19.33 -21.66
C GLY A 711 23.23 19.74 -23.05
N ASP A 712 22.81 19.00 -24.07
CA ASP A 712 23.11 19.24 -25.48
C ASP A 712 22.19 20.30 -26.14
N GLY A 713 21.14 20.74 -25.45
CA GLY A 713 20.22 21.78 -25.93
C GLY A 713 19.29 21.33 -27.07
N SER A 714 19.23 20.02 -27.37
CA SER A 714 18.47 19.46 -28.49
C SER A 714 16.96 19.32 -28.24
N ASN A 715 16.53 19.37 -26.98
CA ASN A 715 15.14 19.15 -26.56
C ASN A 715 14.49 20.38 -25.90
N ILE A 716 15.24 21.48 -25.73
CA ILE A 716 14.79 22.70 -25.08
C ILE A 716 14.54 23.79 -26.12
N HIS A 717 13.35 24.40 -26.12
CA HIS A 717 13.07 25.58 -26.94
C HIS A 717 13.63 26.84 -26.26
N PHE A 718 14.47 27.59 -26.97
CA PHE A 718 15.18 28.73 -26.41
C PHE A 718 14.25 29.77 -25.77
N TRP A 719 13.17 30.15 -26.47
CA TRP A 719 12.26 31.22 -26.03
C TRP A 719 11.08 30.75 -25.17
N GLU A 720 10.61 29.52 -25.38
CA GLU A 720 9.33 29.02 -24.84
C GLU A 720 9.48 28.18 -23.56
N ASP A 721 10.66 27.59 -23.32
CA ASP A 721 10.92 26.74 -22.16
C ASP A 721 11.62 27.48 -21.02
N CYS A 722 11.42 27.00 -19.79
CA CYS A 722 12.01 27.56 -18.57
C CYS A 722 13.37 26.90 -18.30
N TRP A 723 14.45 27.43 -18.85
CA TRP A 723 15.81 26.89 -18.67
C TRP A 723 16.79 27.91 -18.07
N ALA A 724 16.69 29.19 -18.46
CA ALA A 724 17.50 30.26 -17.87
C ALA A 724 16.85 30.85 -16.60
N PHE A 725 15.53 31.12 -16.68
CA PHE A 725 14.76 31.80 -15.64
C PHE A 725 13.62 30.94 -15.06
N SER A 726 12.93 31.45 -14.04
CA SER A 726 11.68 30.88 -13.50
C SER A 726 10.54 30.85 -14.52
N ASP A 727 10.55 31.80 -15.46
CA ASP A 727 9.57 31.94 -16.53
C ASP A 727 10.25 31.86 -17.89
N PRO A 728 9.52 31.52 -18.97
CA PRO A 728 10.08 31.51 -20.32
C PRO A 728 10.72 32.86 -20.70
N ILE A 729 11.82 32.82 -21.46
CA ILE A 729 12.58 34.03 -21.85
C ILE A 729 11.67 35.04 -22.57
N ARG A 730 10.73 34.56 -23.40
CA ARG A 730 9.77 35.41 -24.13
C ARG A 730 8.88 36.26 -23.22
N HIS A 731 8.61 35.85 -21.98
CA HIS A 731 7.80 36.64 -21.04
C HIS A 731 8.61 37.74 -20.36
N LYS A 732 9.92 37.50 -20.14
CA LYS A 732 10.83 38.51 -19.57
C LYS A 732 11.33 39.51 -20.60
N PHE A 733 11.53 39.06 -21.84
CA PHE A 733 11.99 39.90 -22.95
C PHE A 733 11.06 39.82 -24.17
N PRO A 734 9.79 40.24 -24.06
CA PRO A 734 8.84 40.20 -25.19
C PRO A 734 9.32 40.93 -26.47
N PRO A 735 9.96 42.12 -26.39
CA PRO A 735 10.45 42.84 -27.56
C PRO A 735 11.50 42.05 -28.36
N LEU A 736 12.47 41.44 -27.67
CA LEU A 736 13.49 40.61 -28.31
C LEU A 736 12.89 39.37 -28.98
N PHE A 737 11.91 38.73 -28.33
CA PHE A 737 11.20 37.60 -28.91
C PHE A 737 10.44 37.96 -30.20
N LEU A 738 9.83 39.15 -30.24
CA LEU A 738 9.12 39.63 -31.45
C LEU A 738 10.09 39.91 -32.61
N ALA A 739 11.27 40.46 -32.30
CA ALA A 739 12.32 40.77 -33.27
C ALA A 739 13.09 39.54 -33.78
N CYS A 740 13.09 38.42 -33.04
CA CYS A 740 13.83 37.21 -33.38
C CYS A 740 13.29 36.52 -34.64
N SER A 741 14.19 36.04 -35.50
CA SER A 741 13.88 35.29 -36.71
C SER A 741 13.35 33.89 -36.39
N ASN A 742 14.02 33.19 -35.47
CA ASN A 742 13.68 31.83 -35.10
C ASN A 742 12.95 31.78 -33.75
N LYS A 743 11.63 31.95 -33.75
CA LYS A 743 10.84 32.00 -32.50
C LYS A 743 10.69 30.65 -31.80
N ARG A 744 10.86 29.53 -32.53
CA ARG A 744 10.73 28.16 -32.03
C ARG A 744 12.05 27.37 -32.06
N GLY A 745 13.17 28.06 -32.21
CA GLY A 745 14.47 27.40 -32.28
C GLY A 745 14.83 26.69 -30.99
N LYS A 746 15.62 25.62 -31.13
CA LYS A 746 16.19 24.86 -30.02
C LYS A 746 17.40 25.58 -29.44
N VAL A 747 17.72 25.33 -28.17
CA VAL A 747 18.85 25.98 -27.49
C VAL A 747 20.17 25.78 -28.24
N ASN A 748 20.40 24.59 -28.82
CA ASN A 748 21.59 24.30 -29.60
C ASN A 748 21.70 25.09 -30.92
N GLU A 749 20.58 25.55 -31.49
CA GLU A 749 20.57 26.37 -32.71
C GLU A 749 21.03 27.82 -32.45
N PHE A 750 21.04 28.26 -31.19
CA PHE A 750 21.49 29.60 -30.78
C PHE A 750 22.91 29.60 -30.19
N TRP A 751 23.59 28.45 -30.23
CA TRP A 751 24.92 28.28 -29.66
C TRP A 751 25.92 27.94 -30.77
N ILE A 752 27.05 28.64 -30.78
CA ILE A 752 28.17 28.37 -31.68
C ILE A 752 29.28 27.72 -30.86
N ASP A 753 29.60 26.46 -31.18
CA ASP A 753 30.58 25.66 -30.45
C ASP A 753 32.00 26.23 -30.56
N ASP A 754 32.40 26.69 -31.74
CA ASP A 754 33.77 27.18 -32.01
C ASP A 754 34.16 28.38 -31.15
N ASP A 755 33.23 29.33 -30.99
CA ASP A 755 33.45 30.56 -30.20
C ASP A 755 32.88 30.47 -28.77
N ALA A 756 32.27 29.34 -28.42
CA ALA A 756 31.51 29.13 -27.18
C ALA A 756 30.60 30.32 -26.82
N CYS A 757 29.87 30.83 -27.82
CA CYS A 757 29.08 32.04 -27.71
C CYS A 757 27.62 31.84 -28.13
N TRP A 758 26.74 32.67 -27.58
CA TRP A 758 25.33 32.69 -27.92
C TRP A 758 25.08 33.67 -29.08
N VAL A 759 24.45 33.20 -30.15
CA VAL A 759 24.06 34.02 -31.30
C VAL A 759 22.57 33.92 -31.54
N ILE A 760 21.89 35.06 -31.43
CA ILE A 760 20.44 35.16 -31.60
C ILE A 760 20.13 35.94 -32.88
N PRO A 761 19.62 35.28 -33.94
CA PRO A 761 19.28 35.98 -35.18
C PRO A 761 18.03 36.84 -35.01
N PHE A 762 18.13 38.11 -35.40
CA PHE A 762 17.03 39.07 -35.42
C PHE A 762 16.68 39.48 -36.86
N ASN A 763 15.39 39.66 -37.13
CA ASN A 763 14.89 40.08 -38.45
C ASN A 763 15.21 41.54 -38.80
N ARG A 764 15.70 42.32 -37.83
CA ARG A 764 16.05 43.73 -37.97
C ARG A 764 17.11 44.12 -36.93
N PRO A 765 17.84 45.22 -37.13
CA PRO A 765 18.68 45.80 -36.09
C PRO A 765 17.86 46.13 -34.84
N LEU A 766 18.45 45.88 -33.66
CA LEU A 766 17.85 46.24 -32.37
C LEU A 766 17.98 47.74 -32.11
N VAL A 767 16.94 48.35 -31.56
CA VAL A 767 17.00 49.77 -31.12
C VAL A 767 17.71 49.89 -29.78
N ALA A 768 18.19 51.09 -29.40
CA ALA A 768 19.07 51.29 -28.25
C ALA A 768 18.59 50.65 -26.92
N TRP A 769 17.28 50.69 -26.64
CA TRP A 769 16.71 50.08 -25.44
C TRP A 769 16.52 48.56 -25.55
N GLU A 770 16.33 48.01 -26.76
CA GLU A 770 16.36 46.56 -27.00
C GLU A 770 17.78 46.01 -26.88
N SER A 771 18.79 46.77 -27.33
CA SER A 771 20.20 46.42 -27.16
C SER A 771 20.60 46.32 -25.68
N LEU A 772 20.04 47.18 -24.82
CA LEU A 772 20.23 47.07 -23.37
C LEU A 772 19.63 45.77 -22.80
N GLN A 773 18.42 45.40 -23.23
CA GLN A 773 17.78 44.14 -22.85
C GLN A 773 18.55 42.92 -23.36
N TYR A 774 19.11 43.01 -24.57
CA TYR A 774 19.93 41.97 -25.17
C TYR A 774 21.21 41.73 -24.36
N SER A 775 21.90 42.79 -23.93
CA SER A 775 23.07 42.69 -23.05
C SER A 775 22.72 42.07 -21.69
N GLN A 776 21.56 42.39 -21.12
CA GLN A 776 21.07 41.77 -19.88
C GLN A 776 20.79 40.27 -20.07
N LEU A 777 20.18 39.89 -21.19
CA LEU A 777 19.94 38.49 -21.52
C LEU A 777 21.26 37.74 -21.68
N LEU A 778 22.19 38.27 -22.48
CA LEU A 778 23.52 37.70 -22.72
C LEU A 778 24.30 37.50 -21.41
N HIS A 779 24.31 38.49 -20.52
CA HIS A 779 25.00 38.38 -19.23
C HIS A 779 24.56 37.15 -18.43
N ILE A 780 23.27 36.80 -18.51
CA ILE A 780 22.70 35.66 -17.79
C ILE A 780 22.94 34.36 -18.56
N ILE A 781 22.67 34.32 -19.87
CA ILE A 781 22.81 33.09 -20.64
C ILE A 781 24.28 32.67 -20.83
N ASN A 782 25.23 33.62 -20.81
CA ASN A 782 26.66 33.34 -20.85
C ASN A 782 27.16 32.53 -19.64
N SER A 783 26.40 32.47 -18.54
CA SER A 783 26.71 31.57 -17.42
C SER A 783 26.41 30.09 -17.71
N PHE A 784 25.71 29.80 -18.81
CA PHE A 784 25.37 28.46 -19.26
C PHE A 784 26.25 28.05 -20.43
N ARG A 785 26.62 26.77 -20.47
CA ARG A 785 27.34 26.14 -21.60
C ARG A 785 26.68 24.83 -21.97
N LEU A 786 26.67 24.53 -23.27
CA LEU A 786 26.24 23.22 -23.76
C LEU A 786 27.26 22.14 -23.37
N LYS A 787 26.73 20.96 -23.07
CA LYS A 787 27.50 19.75 -22.76
C LYS A 787 27.20 18.71 -23.83
N ILE A 788 28.15 18.55 -24.75
CA ILE A 788 28.06 17.58 -25.85
C ILE A 788 27.85 16.17 -25.27
N ASN A 789 26.97 15.38 -25.88
CA ASN A 789 26.60 14.00 -25.49
C ASN A 789 25.91 13.85 -24.12
N ILE A 790 25.44 14.94 -23.50
CA ILE A 790 24.61 14.87 -22.29
C ILE A 790 23.19 15.31 -22.66
N ASN A 791 22.22 14.42 -22.55
CA ASN A 791 20.82 14.77 -22.80
C ASN A 791 20.32 15.84 -21.82
N ASP A 792 19.51 16.76 -22.33
CA ASP A 792 18.76 17.73 -21.52
C ASP A 792 17.92 17.05 -20.43
N LYS A 793 17.85 17.67 -19.24
CA LYS A 793 17.14 17.11 -18.08
C LYS A 793 16.12 18.08 -17.53
N LEU A 794 14.89 17.61 -17.34
CA LEU A 794 13.91 18.34 -16.54
C LEU A 794 14.19 18.12 -15.05
N ILE A 795 14.31 19.20 -14.29
CA ILE A 795 14.53 19.19 -12.84
C ILE A 795 13.30 19.72 -12.09
N TRP A 796 13.01 19.10 -10.95
CA TRP A 796 11.90 19.50 -10.07
C TRP A 796 12.41 20.29 -8.87
N LEU A 797 12.00 21.55 -8.72
CA LEU A 797 12.53 22.47 -7.70
C LEU A 797 11.93 22.28 -6.30
N GLY A 798 10.97 21.36 -6.13
CA GLY A 798 10.27 21.18 -4.86
C GLY A 798 10.98 20.30 -3.82
N ASN A 799 12.15 19.72 -4.15
CA ASN A 799 13.00 19.01 -3.19
C ASN A 799 14.50 19.13 -3.54
N SER A 800 15.36 18.75 -2.59
CA SER A 800 16.83 18.73 -2.76
C SER A 800 17.30 17.82 -3.88
N ASP A 801 16.58 16.71 -4.07
CA ASP A 801 16.98 15.63 -4.97
C ASP A 801 16.67 15.96 -6.44
N ARG A 802 16.02 17.10 -6.71
CA ARG A 802 15.62 17.58 -8.05
C ARG A 802 14.69 16.62 -8.84
N VAL A 803 14.06 15.66 -8.15
CA VAL A 803 13.20 14.62 -8.75
C VAL A 803 11.76 14.77 -8.25
N PHE A 804 10.79 14.70 -9.15
CA PHE A 804 9.38 14.76 -8.78
C PHE A 804 8.97 13.61 -7.85
N LYS A 805 8.52 13.95 -6.64
CA LYS A 805 7.93 13.01 -5.68
C LYS A 805 6.51 13.47 -5.33
N VAL A 806 5.53 12.57 -5.45
CA VAL A 806 4.11 12.86 -5.17
C VAL A 806 3.91 13.43 -3.77
N HIS A 807 4.62 12.89 -2.78
CA HIS A 807 4.56 13.36 -1.40
C HIS A 807 5.01 14.82 -1.26
N ASP A 808 6.07 15.21 -1.95
CA ASP A 808 6.60 16.57 -1.88
C ASP A 808 5.70 17.54 -2.66
N ALA A 809 5.17 17.11 -3.81
CA ALA A 809 4.16 17.87 -4.54
C ALA A 809 2.90 18.15 -3.68
N ILE A 810 2.44 17.16 -2.90
CA ILE A 810 1.34 17.35 -1.93
C ILE A 810 1.72 18.39 -0.87
N LYS A 811 2.96 18.38 -0.37
CA LYS A 811 3.44 19.38 0.60
C LYS A 811 3.41 20.78 0.01
N CYS A 812 3.90 20.97 -1.22
CA CYS A 812 3.87 22.25 -1.93
C CYS A 812 2.45 22.75 -2.18
N LEU A 813 1.50 21.86 -2.51
CA LEU A 813 0.08 22.24 -2.60
C LEU A 813 -0.52 22.63 -1.24
N SER A 814 -0.02 22.01 -0.17
CA SER A 814 -0.51 22.24 1.18
C SER A 814 0.12 23.47 1.86
N SER A 815 1.29 23.95 1.40
CA SER A 815 1.95 25.13 1.97
C SER A 815 1.21 26.44 1.64
N GLY A 816 0.45 26.48 0.54
CA GLY A 816 -0.46 27.59 0.23
C GLY A 816 -1.68 27.70 1.15
N LEU A 817 -1.93 26.72 2.04
CA LEU A 817 -3.08 26.72 2.96
C LEU A 817 -2.87 27.55 4.25
N GLY A 818 -1.83 28.38 4.32
CA GLY A 818 -1.68 29.47 5.31
C GLY A 818 -2.15 29.12 6.72
N GLY A 819 -1.34 28.37 7.47
CA GLY A 819 -1.56 28.16 8.90
C GLY A 819 -0.43 28.81 9.70
N PRO A 820 -0.70 29.44 10.85
CA PRO A 820 0.36 29.98 11.69
C PRO A 820 1.30 28.83 12.09
N GLN A 821 2.61 29.02 11.87
CA GLN A 821 3.66 28.18 12.43
C GLN A 821 3.62 28.31 13.96
N GLY A 822 2.76 27.53 14.58
CA GLY A 822 2.59 27.56 16.01
C GLY A 822 3.56 26.60 16.69
N ARG A 823 4.43 27.12 17.56
CA ARG A 823 5.28 26.32 18.47
C ARG A 823 4.49 25.31 19.32
N TRP A 824 3.15 25.46 19.42
CA TRP A 824 2.23 24.52 20.06
C TRP A 824 2.16 23.13 19.40
N ILE A 825 2.54 22.99 18.12
CA ILE A 825 2.46 21.72 17.39
C ILE A 825 3.42 20.69 17.99
N ASP A 826 4.64 21.12 18.29
CA ASP A 826 5.64 20.30 18.96
C ASP A 826 5.15 19.89 20.35
N PHE A 827 4.54 20.82 21.07
CA PHE A 827 3.94 20.58 22.38
C PHE A 827 2.83 19.51 22.35
N VAL A 828 1.87 19.59 21.42
CA VAL A 828 0.76 18.63 21.37
C VAL A 828 1.21 17.29 20.79
N TRP A 829 1.89 17.30 19.64
CA TRP A 829 2.12 16.10 18.86
C TRP A 829 3.41 15.35 19.22
N LYS A 830 4.47 16.04 19.68
CA LYS A 830 5.71 15.40 20.19
C LYS A 830 5.63 15.02 21.68
N SER A 831 4.54 15.34 22.39
CA SER A 831 4.34 14.89 23.78
C SER A 831 4.21 13.37 23.90
N PHE A 832 4.53 12.81 25.08
CA PHE A 832 4.35 11.40 25.42
C PHE A 832 2.90 11.03 25.76
N THR A 833 1.94 11.95 25.58
CA THR A 833 0.55 11.75 25.98
C THR A 833 -0.20 10.77 25.05
N PRO A 834 -1.19 10.02 25.56
CA PRO A 834 -2.00 9.12 24.74
C PRO A 834 -2.71 9.87 23.59
N PRO A 835 -2.97 9.23 22.43
CA PRO A 835 -3.59 9.87 21.27
C PRO A 835 -4.94 10.57 21.54
N LYS A 836 -5.70 10.08 22.52
CA LYS A 836 -6.97 10.72 22.97
C LYS A 836 -6.72 12.11 23.57
N VAL A 837 -5.62 12.27 24.32
CA VAL A 837 -5.23 13.55 24.96
C VAL A 837 -4.71 14.53 23.92
N LYS A 838 -3.86 14.07 22.99
CA LYS A 838 -3.37 14.88 21.86
C LYS A 838 -4.52 15.44 21.03
N PHE A 839 -5.52 14.61 20.74
CA PHE A 839 -6.72 15.03 20.02
C PHE A 839 -7.53 16.06 20.81
N PHE A 840 -7.66 15.90 22.13
CA PHE A 840 -8.37 16.84 22.98
C PHE A 840 -7.68 18.21 23.04
N MET A 841 -6.36 18.24 23.26
CA MET A 841 -5.57 19.49 23.24
C MET A 841 -5.68 20.20 21.89
N TRP A 842 -5.66 19.43 20.80
CA TRP A 842 -5.93 19.96 19.46
C TRP A 842 -7.33 20.59 19.35
N THR A 843 -8.37 19.99 19.93
CA THR A 843 -9.72 20.60 19.91
C THR A 843 -9.85 21.88 20.74
N ILE A 844 -9.09 22.00 21.85
CA ILE A 844 -9.00 23.24 22.64
C ILE A 844 -8.42 24.36 21.78
N ASN A 845 -7.27 24.10 21.15
CA ASN A 845 -6.60 25.08 20.29
C ASN A 845 -7.46 25.51 19.09
N MET A 846 -8.33 24.63 18.61
CA MET A 846 -9.30 24.92 17.55
C MET A 846 -10.55 25.69 18.04
N ASN A 847 -10.61 26.10 19.31
CA ASN A 847 -11.79 26.71 19.95
C ASN A 847 -13.07 25.89 19.75
N SER A 848 -12.95 24.56 19.77
CA SER A 848 -14.03 23.63 19.38
C SER A 848 -14.56 22.77 20.54
N VAL A 849 -14.11 23.08 21.76
CA VAL A 849 -14.67 22.54 23.00
C VAL A 849 -15.97 23.28 23.31
N PRO A 850 -17.05 22.59 23.71
CA PRO A 850 -18.29 23.26 24.10
C PRO A 850 -18.04 24.21 25.28
N LYS A 851 -18.10 25.51 25.02
CA LYS A 851 -18.19 26.58 26.02
C LYS A 851 -19.67 26.93 26.22
N GLU A 852 -20.03 27.41 27.40
CA GLU A 852 -21.42 27.76 27.74
C GLU A 852 -22.01 28.78 26.75
N GLU A 853 -21.26 29.82 26.39
CA GLU A 853 -21.65 30.83 25.38
C GLU A 853 -22.04 30.19 24.03
N PHE A 854 -21.25 29.23 23.53
CA PHE A 854 -21.53 28.54 22.26
C PHE A 854 -22.71 27.58 22.33
N LEU A 855 -23.03 27.08 23.52
CA LEU A 855 -24.18 26.22 23.76
C LEU A 855 -25.47 27.06 23.87
N LYS A 856 -25.41 28.25 24.49
CA LYS A 856 -26.51 29.23 24.53
C LYS A 856 -26.90 29.72 23.13
N ILE A 857 -25.92 30.10 22.29
CA ILE A 857 -26.14 30.50 20.88
C ILE A 857 -26.83 29.39 20.06
N ARG A 858 -26.66 28.12 20.44
CA ARG A 858 -27.23 26.95 19.74
C ARG A 858 -28.54 26.43 20.35
N GLY A 859 -29.17 27.22 21.22
CA GLY A 859 -30.49 26.93 21.79
C GLY A 859 -30.49 25.90 22.93
N VAL A 860 -29.34 25.61 23.54
CA VAL A 860 -29.29 24.80 24.76
C VAL A 860 -29.64 25.71 25.94
N LYS A 861 -30.80 25.45 26.58
CA LYS A 861 -31.24 26.17 27.78
C LYS A 861 -30.43 25.72 28.99
N PHE A 862 -29.80 26.68 29.68
CA PHE A 862 -29.22 26.48 31.01
C PHE A 862 -30.24 26.99 32.03
N LYS A 863 -30.33 26.37 33.21
CA LYS A 863 -31.09 26.96 34.32
C LYS A 863 -30.31 28.19 34.79
N ASP A 864 -30.98 29.31 35.00
CA ASP A 864 -30.38 30.49 35.60
C ASP A 864 -29.92 30.12 37.01
N TYR A 865 -28.61 30.21 37.26
CA TYR A 865 -28.00 30.03 38.57
C TYR A 865 -27.48 31.38 39.05
N ASP A 866 -27.64 31.63 40.35
CA ASP A 866 -27.38 32.89 41.04
C ASP A 866 -26.06 33.59 40.67
N ALA A 867 -26.13 34.92 40.68
CA ALA A 867 -25.12 35.88 40.23
C ALA A 867 -23.75 35.81 40.97
N ASP A 868 -23.60 34.95 41.98
CA ASP A 868 -22.33 34.72 42.69
C ASP A 868 -21.60 33.42 42.28
N CYS A 869 -22.19 32.58 41.42
CA CYS A 869 -21.53 31.39 40.90
C CYS A 869 -21.07 31.61 39.46
N ASN A 870 -19.82 32.01 39.31
CA ASN A 870 -19.09 32.11 38.02
C ASN A 870 -18.75 30.72 37.44
N CYS A 871 -19.74 29.83 37.39
CA CYS A 871 -19.58 28.43 37.10
C CYS A 871 -20.24 28.07 35.76
N LEU A 872 -19.52 28.31 34.65
CA LEU A 872 -19.40 27.45 33.46
C LEU A 872 -18.61 28.16 32.33
N VAL A 873 -17.29 28.33 32.53
CA VAL A 873 -16.33 28.74 31.48
C VAL A 873 -16.51 30.19 30.98
N SER A 874 -16.30 31.17 31.86
CA SER A 874 -15.56 32.37 31.48
C SER A 874 -14.08 32.08 31.73
N CYS A 875 -13.24 32.25 30.71
CA CYS A 875 -11.79 32.14 30.87
C CYS A 875 -11.30 33.54 31.28
N PRO A 876 -10.86 33.80 32.51
CA PRO A 876 -10.38 35.13 32.92
C PRO A 876 -8.91 35.36 32.51
N ILE A 877 -8.43 34.63 31.51
CA ILE A 877 -7.06 34.81 30.99
C ILE A 877 -7.17 35.70 29.75
N PRO A 878 -6.69 36.96 29.81
CA PRO A 878 -6.56 37.80 28.63
C PRO A 878 -5.57 37.13 27.69
N CYS A 879 -5.99 36.87 26.46
CA CYS A 879 -5.10 36.38 25.41
C CYS A 879 -4.03 37.44 25.10
N ARG A 880 -2.90 37.42 25.80
CA ARG A 880 -1.65 38.07 25.40
C ARG A 880 -0.61 37.01 25.02
N PRO A 881 0.32 37.32 24.10
CA PRO A 881 1.19 36.32 23.50
C PRO A 881 2.28 35.91 24.51
N PHE A 882 2.16 34.72 25.09
CA PHE A 882 3.10 34.24 26.11
C PHE A 882 4.41 33.71 25.52
N ASN A 883 5.52 34.23 26.07
CA ASN A 883 6.90 33.85 25.81
C ASN A 883 7.22 32.40 26.26
N ILE A 884 7.14 31.47 25.32
CA ILE A 884 8.15 30.46 24.90
C ILE A 884 8.93 29.54 25.89
N TRP A 885 9.02 29.74 27.22
CA TRP A 885 10.00 28.95 28.02
C TRP A 885 9.49 27.77 28.89
N TRP A 886 8.20 27.41 28.91
CA TRP A 886 7.69 26.31 29.79
C TRP A 886 6.66 25.36 29.11
N LEU A 887 7.11 24.45 28.24
CA LEU A 887 6.26 23.74 27.26
C LEU A 887 6.21 22.19 27.39
N SER A 888 6.01 21.64 28.59
CA SER A 888 5.59 20.22 28.75
C SER A 888 4.63 20.00 29.92
N ILE A 889 4.85 20.77 30.99
CA ILE A 889 4.00 20.96 32.17
C ILE A 889 2.53 21.22 31.81
N ALA A 890 2.27 22.17 30.90
CA ALA A 890 0.91 22.57 30.58
C ALA A 890 0.04 21.43 30.02
N SER A 891 0.59 20.45 29.29
CA SER A 891 -0.21 19.37 28.68
C SER A 891 -0.76 18.40 29.74
N ALA A 892 0.07 18.08 30.73
CA ALA A 892 -0.32 17.24 31.87
C ALA A 892 -1.32 18.00 32.75
N VAL A 893 -1.09 19.30 32.99
CA VAL A 893 -1.98 20.16 33.78
C VAL A 893 -3.35 20.30 33.12
N PHE A 894 -3.41 20.62 31.83
CA PHE A 894 -4.69 20.71 31.10
C PHE A 894 -5.46 19.38 31.07
N TRP A 895 -4.76 18.25 30.96
CA TRP A 895 -5.40 16.93 31.02
C TRP A 895 -5.95 16.63 32.42
N SER A 896 -5.18 16.89 33.47
CA SER A 896 -5.62 16.71 34.85
C SER A 896 -6.80 17.63 35.18
N ILE A 897 -6.79 18.89 34.74
CA ILE A 897 -7.93 19.82 34.87
C ILE A 897 -9.17 19.25 34.17
N TRP A 898 -9.02 18.74 32.94
CA TRP A 898 -10.16 18.17 32.20
C TRP A 898 -10.73 16.90 32.82
N GLN A 899 -9.85 15.99 33.29
CA GLN A 899 -10.26 14.75 33.94
C GLN A 899 -11.00 15.05 35.26
N SER A 900 -10.40 15.90 36.10
CA SER A 900 -10.98 16.33 37.37
C SER A 900 -12.29 17.09 37.17
N ARG A 901 -12.39 17.95 36.14
CA ARG A 901 -13.64 18.63 35.77
C ARG A 901 -14.74 17.64 35.41
N ASN A 902 -14.47 16.64 34.56
CA ASN A 902 -15.50 15.68 34.18
C ASN A 902 -15.90 14.79 35.36
N GLN A 903 -14.94 14.34 36.16
CA GLN A 903 -15.22 13.54 37.36
C GLN A 903 -16.15 14.29 38.32
N LEU A 904 -15.83 15.55 38.65
CA LEU A 904 -16.63 16.37 39.55
C LEU A 904 -17.95 16.88 38.92
N SER A 905 -17.98 17.16 37.61
CA SER A 905 -19.16 17.67 36.90
C SER A 905 -20.27 16.65 36.72
N PHE A 906 -19.97 15.35 36.74
CA PHE A 906 -20.96 14.28 36.59
C PHE A 906 -21.39 13.68 37.94
N GLU A 907 -20.81 14.15 39.06
CA GLU A 907 -21.08 13.69 40.43
C GLU A 907 -21.98 14.67 41.25
N ASN A 908 -22.69 15.60 40.60
CA ASN A 908 -23.65 16.55 41.21
C ASN A 908 -23.10 17.52 42.29
N ASN A 909 -21.79 17.63 42.49
CA ASN A 909 -21.23 18.50 43.53
C ASN A 909 -20.91 19.92 43.03
N PHE A 910 -21.12 20.93 43.88
CA PHE A 910 -20.64 22.31 43.69
C PHE A 910 -19.11 22.33 43.60
N ILE A 911 -18.56 22.94 42.54
CA ILE A 911 -17.12 22.88 42.25
C ILE A 911 -16.47 24.25 42.49
N CYS A 912 -15.62 24.34 43.51
CA CYS A 912 -14.69 25.46 43.67
C CYS A 912 -13.51 25.30 42.68
N TRP A 913 -13.26 26.32 41.85
CA TRP A 913 -12.18 26.30 40.86
C TRP A 913 -10.80 26.06 41.49
N LYS A 914 -10.57 26.55 42.71
CA LYS A 914 -9.32 26.36 43.46
C LYS A 914 -9.05 24.87 43.72
N SER A 915 -10.09 24.09 44.03
CA SER A 915 -9.99 22.65 44.29
C SER A 915 -9.62 21.86 43.02
N VAL A 916 -10.21 22.21 41.87
CA VAL A 916 -9.89 21.59 40.57
C VAL A 916 -8.44 21.88 40.18
N VAL A 917 -8.01 23.12 40.41
CA VAL A 917 -6.69 23.61 40.07
C VAL A 917 -5.60 23.00 40.98
N LEU A 918 -5.85 22.89 42.29
CA LEU A 918 -4.97 22.21 43.24
C LEU A 918 -4.83 20.71 42.91
N LEU A 919 -5.95 20.05 42.62
CA LEU A 919 -5.97 18.63 42.24
C LEU A 919 -5.21 18.41 40.92
N ALA A 920 -5.33 19.33 39.97
CA ALA A 920 -4.58 19.28 38.73
C ALA A 920 -3.09 19.54 38.91
N LYS A 921 -2.71 20.55 39.73
CA LYS A 921 -1.33 20.81 40.12
C LYS A 921 -0.69 19.57 40.73
N SER A 922 -1.41 18.88 41.61
CA SER A 922 -0.97 17.66 42.28
C SER A 922 -0.73 16.51 41.30
N LYS A 923 -1.74 16.16 40.49
CA LYS A 923 -1.63 15.09 39.47
C LYS A 923 -0.53 15.36 38.43
N SER A 924 -0.28 16.62 38.07
CA SER A 924 0.75 16.99 37.11
C SER A 924 2.16 17.02 37.69
N CYS A 925 2.31 17.44 38.95
CA CYS A 925 3.58 17.34 39.68
C CYS A 925 4.01 15.88 39.79
N ASN A 926 3.10 15.00 40.24
CA ASN A 926 3.39 13.58 40.43
C ASN A 926 3.69 12.88 39.11
N TRP A 927 3.02 13.24 38.01
CA TRP A 927 3.35 12.73 36.68
C TRP A 927 4.76 13.13 36.19
N LEU A 928 5.20 14.36 36.45
CA LEU A 928 6.52 14.85 36.03
C LEU A 928 7.67 14.24 36.86
N ILE A 929 7.43 14.02 38.15
CA ILE A 929 8.33 13.28 39.03
C ILE A 929 8.47 11.84 38.54
N GLY A 930 7.34 11.15 38.28
CA GLY A 930 7.34 9.78 37.73
C GLY A 930 7.99 9.65 36.34
N ALA A 931 7.95 10.71 35.53
CA ALA A 931 8.64 10.78 34.23
C ALA A 931 10.14 11.15 34.32
N LYS A 932 10.70 11.28 35.54
CA LYS A 932 12.06 11.75 35.84
C LYS A 932 12.40 13.12 35.22
N LYS A 933 11.40 14.00 35.11
CA LYS A 933 11.56 15.36 34.57
C LYS A 933 11.46 16.47 35.63
N LEU A 934 10.99 16.13 36.83
CA LEU A 934 11.10 16.95 38.04
C LEU A 934 11.77 16.09 39.11
N SER A 935 12.61 16.68 39.95
CA SER A 935 13.12 16.00 41.14
C SER A 935 12.09 16.11 42.29
N GLU A 936 12.14 15.18 43.24
CA GLU A 936 11.29 15.26 44.44
C GLU A 936 11.53 16.53 45.26
N SER A 937 12.74 17.08 45.21
CA SER A 937 13.10 18.37 45.83
C SER A 937 12.43 19.59 45.19
N ASP A 938 12.00 19.50 43.93
CA ASP A 938 11.33 20.61 43.23
C ASP A 938 9.81 20.69 43.52
N LYS A 939 9.29 19.71 44.29
CA LYS A 939 7.85 19.58 44.59
C LYS A 939 7.32 20.76 45.39
N SER A 940 8.05 21.27 46.36
CA SER A 940 7.65 22.45 47.16
C SER A 940 7.53 23.71 46.28
N GLN A 941 8.54 23.97 45.45
CA GLN A 941 8.53 25.11 44.51
C GLN A 941 7.38 25.05 43.49
N TRP A 942 6.93 23.85 43.10
CA TRP A 942 5.80 23.67 42.18
C TRP A 942 4.46 24.17 42.73
N PHE A 943 4.22 23.99 44.02
CA PHE A 943 2.99 24.44 44.68
C PHE A 943 3.10 25.89 45.16
N GLU A 944 4.29 26.32 45.59
CA GLU A 944 4.57 27.65 46.15
C GLU A 944 4.62 28.77 45.12
N ASN A 945 4.80 28.48 43.82
CA ASN A 945 4.86 29.52 42.80
C ASN A 945 3.43 29.83 42.25
N PRO A 946 2.80 30.95 42.65
CA PRO A 946 1.45 31.31 42.20
C PRO A 946 1.40 31.70 40.71
N SER A 947 2.54 32.08 40.14
CA SER A 947 2.67 32.50 38.73
C SER A 947 2.59 31.34 37.72
N LEU A 948 2.71 30.08 38.16
CA LEU A 948 2.61 28.89 37.28
C LEU A 948 1.17 28.55 36.83
N LEU A 949 0.16 29.25 37.37
CA LEU A 949 -1.26 29.09 36.99
C LEU A 949 -1.98 30.40 36.66
N ALA A 950 -1.40 31.56 36.98
CA ALA A 950 -1.93 32.84 36.55
C ALA A 950 -1.43 33.14 35.12
N PHE A 951 -1.69 32.23 34.17
CA PHE A 951 -1.46 32.42 32.73
C PHE A 951 -2.37 31.59 31.85
#